data_AF-A0A425WF03-F1
#
_entry.id   AF-A0A425WF03-F1
#
_cell.length_a   1.000
_cell.length_b   1.000
_cell.length_c   1.000
_cell.angle_alpha   90.00
_cell.angle_beta   90.00
_cell.angle_gamma   90.00
#
_symmetry.space_group_name_H-M   'P 1'
#
loop_
_entity.id
_entity.type
_entity.pdbx_description
1 polymer ?
#
loop_
_entity_poly.entity_id
_entity_poly.type
_entity_poly.pdbx_seq_one_letter_code
_entity_poly.pdbx_strand_id
1 'polypeptide(L)'
;MALKFRTTGMKKSTKHRIILLVVVFLAALVFFYILLNRHTTPNVSQMSTPTLPTVSVNSFGTDQLLLHGYTSKMNASEMTDNLIPLDTDRKLSFNVNTYGNSIEKASYEIRSSDSESRTISTDSISNLNKKSSKVTFDTSFTNLLNPGVKYTLILNLTSGRKDIHYYSQIVISQNSHMKELINFAHDFHNTSLSDDYNSLSRYLEPSNDLSGGNISHVNIHSSINDIGMNGFSHKIKSEPIIAVTNMTRDTASINISYILEHGSKASYLTTEKYRIRYGSPRMYLLSFDRKLDIIPNYDSFSVKNKSLLLGASAEKPVVSSNEPGSVAAFVQSGALFEYSVNQNRITSVFSFLNDPTDPRSLIKDHDIQILNIDASGSMDFVVYGYMNSGSHEGESGIDIYHYDSSLNIATEEGFINSAEPLSYLRKNFSELLHRTSGGRFYCLLNRNLLGIDLATKKTDVIIKNLKDVQYCVSDDMRYIAWTSTEKPDTSISVLDLSLDKVYKIKASGSDRLRALCFMNEDLVYGTVNFANLDKGYMSSLNIVSFKNEKLTTIKKYQKSDVLITSVSSSGNSLVLKRSRTDGTKISSDTILDTLSSESDVVSLSTATDKDSVSVRAISFKKLSSDRSGVPDYRVSALALSDSTISLDLYK
;
A
#
# COMPACT_ATOMS: atom_id res chain seq x y z
N MET A 1 7.33 -28.00 90.33
CA MET A 1 8.47 -27.60 89.47
C MET A 1 7.93 -26.70 88.37
N ALA A 2 8.14 -25.39 88.44
CA ALA A 2 7.57 -24.43 87.49
C ALA A 2 8.58 -24.14 86.36
N LEU A 3 8.23 -24.50 85.12
CA LEU A 3 9.01 -24.20 83.93
C LEU A 3 8.73 -22.78 83.46
N LYS A 4 9.72 -21.89 83.57
CA LYS A 4 9.71 -20.55 82.95
C LYS A 4 10.16 -20.66 81.49
N PHE A 5 9.27 -20.38 80.54
CA PHE A 5 9.65 -20.16 79.15
C PHE A 5 10.26 -18.76 78.98
N ARG A 6 11.51 -18.68 78.51
CA ARG A 6 12.15 -17.43 78.09
C ARG A 6 11.64 -17.05 76.69
N THR A 7 10.83 -16.01 76.58
CA THR A 7 10.55 -15.34 75.31
C THR A 7 11.73 -14.45 74.93
N THR A 8 12.72 -15.01 74.22
CA THR A 8 13.76 -14.19 73.59
C THR A 8 13.17 -13.45 72.41
N GLY A 9 12.68 -12.23 72.64
CA GLY A 9 12.32 -11.31 71.57
C GLY A 9 13.52 -11.05 70.64
N MET A 10 13.25 -10.93 69.34
CA MET A 10 14.25 -10.64 68.30
C MET A 10 15.20 -9.51 68.71
N LYS A 11 16.51 -9.75 68.59
CA LYS A 11 17.55 -8.75 68.88
C LYS A 11 17.29 -7.46 68.10
N LYS A 12 17.44 -6.31 68.76
CA LYS A 12 17.18 -4.97 68.17
C LYS A 12 17.96 -4.72 66.88
N SER A 13 19.16 -5.30 66.76
CA SER A 13 19.99 -5.26 65.55
C SER A 13 19.37 -6.04 64.38
N THR A 14 18.77 -7.20 64.64
CA THR A 14 18.07 -7.99 63.62
C THR A 14 16.81 -7.26 63.13
N LYS A 15 16.06 -6.62 64.03
CA LYS A 15 14.89 -5.80 63.64
C LYS A 15 15.28 -4.61 62.75
N HIS A 16 16.38 -3.92 63.05
CA HIS A 16 16.86 -2.82 62.21
C HIS A 16 17.28 -3.29 60.82
N ARG A 17 17.95 -4.45 60.71
CA ARG A 17 18.33 -5.02 59.41
C ARG A 17 17.13 -5.41 58.57
N ILE A 18 16.09 -5.98 59.19
CA ILE A 18 14.83 -6.33 58.50
C ILE A 18 14.13 -5.07 58.00
N ILE A 19 14.00 -4.04 58.84
CA ILE A 19 13.37 -2.77 58.44
C ILE A 19 14.16 -2.09 57.31
N LEU A 20 15.50 -2.07 57.39
CA LEU A 20 16.36 -1.52 56.35
C LEU A 20 16.17 -2.28 55.02
N LEU A 21 16.13 -3.61 55.05
CA LEU A 21 15.89 -4.43 53.86
C LEU A 21 14.53 -4.15 53.23
N VAL A 22 13.48 -3.99 54.04
CA VAL A 22 12.13 -3.63 53.55
C VAL A 22 12.13 -2.24 52.91
N VAL A 23 12.80 -1.26 53.52
CA VAL A 23 12.92 0.10 52.97
C VAL A 23 13.70 0.09 51.65
N VAL A 24 14.81 -0.62 51.58
CA VAL A 24 15.60 -0.75 50.34
C VAL A 24 14.80 -1.47 49.26
N PHE A 25 14.05 -2.51 49.60
CA PHE A 25 13.18 -3.21 48.67
C PHE A 25 12.08 -2.30 48.13
N LEU A 26 11.39 -1.54 48.99
CA LEU A 26 10.37 -0.58 48.57
C LEU A 26 10.96 0.55 47.72
N ALA A 27 12.13 1.08 48.10
CA ALA A 27 12.83 2.11 47.32
C ALA A 27 13.25 1.59 45.94
N ALA A 28 13.76 0.35 45.86
CA ALA A 28 14.07 -0.30 44.59
C ALA A 28 12.79 -0.52 43.76
N LEU A 29 11.69 -0.92 44.38
CA LEU A 29 10.41 -1.13 43.70
C LEU A 29 9.87 0.18 43.12
N VAL A 30 9.92 1.28 43.87
CA VAL A 30 9.56 2.63 43.38
C VAL A 30 10.53 3.10 42.30
N PHE A 31 11.83 2.89 42.47
CA PHE A 31 12.84 3.26 41.48
C PHE A 31 12.64 2.50 40.17
N PHE A 32 12.46 1.17 40.22
CA PHE A 32 12.17 0.36 39.05
C PHE A 32 10.80 0.68 38.45
N TYR A 33 9.78 0.98 39.26
CA TYR A 33 8.49 1.45 38.77
C TYR A 33 8.64 2.75 37.96
N ILE A 34 9.37 3.74 38.48
CA ILE A 34 9.63 4.99 37.76
C ILE A 34 10.52 4.77 36.52
N LEU A 35 11.53 3.90 36.61
CA LEU A 35 12.44 3.62 35.51
C LEU A 35 11.76 2.84 34.38
N LEU A 36 10.96 1.83 34.72
CA LEU A 36 10.21 0.98 33.77
C LEU A 36 9.00 1.72 33.19
N ASN A 37 8.34 2.60 33.96
CA ASN A 37 7.22 3.41 33.47
C ASN A 37 7.62 4.81 32.99
N ARG A 38 8.93 5.13 32.88
CA ARG A 38 9.41 6.31 32.14
C ARG A 38 9.32 6.04 30.64
N HIS A 39 8.12 5.80 30.15
CA HIS A 39 7.84 6.06 28.75
C HIS A 39 7.68 7.56 28.61
N THR A 40 8.44 8.17 27.69
CA THR A 40 7.99 9.42 27.07
C THR A 40 6.57 9.16 26.61
N THR A 41 5.59 9.79 27.26
CA THR A 41 4.19 9.68 26.82
C THR A 41 4.16 10.15 25.38
N PRO A 42 3.87 9.27 24.41
CA PRO A 42 3.82 9.71 23.03
C PRO A 42 2.77 10.83 22.93
N ASN A 43 3.04 11.83 22.09
CA ASN A 43 2.07 12.89 21.86
C ASN A 43 0.88 12.27 21.13
N VAL A 44 -0.22 12.07 21.86
CA VAL A 44 -1.46 11.57 21.30
C VAL A 44 -2.20 12.75 20.64
N SER A 45 -2.27 12.75 19.32
CA SER A 45 -2.96 13.78 18.52
C SER A 45 -3.73 13.17 17.36
N GLN A 46 -4.51 13.96 16.63
CA GLN A 46 -4.99 13.53 15.31
C GLN A 46 -3.88 13.67 14.26
N MET A 47 -4.05 13.03 13.11
CA MET A 47 -3.15 13.20 11.96
C MET A 47 -3.08 14.68 11.58
N SER A 48 -1.88 15.24 11.51
CA SER A 48 -1.69 16.64 11.13
C SER A 48 -2.07 16.86 9.65
N THR A 49 -2.49 18.06 9.29
CA THR A 49 -2.66 18.44 7.88
C THR A 49 -1.31 18.57 7.18
N PRO A 50 -1.20 18.28 5.88
CA PRO A 50 0.02 18.50 5.11
C PRO A 50 0.54 19.94 5.22
N THR A 51 1.85 20.09 5.31
CA THR A 51 2.56 21.36 5.46
C THR A 51 3.46 21.69 4.27
N LEU A 52 3.89 20.72 3.46
CA LEU A 52 4.84 20.96 2.38
C LEU A 52 4.22 21.76 1.21
N PRO A 53 5.03 22.59 0.51
CA PRO A 53 4.63 23.23 -0.73
C PRO A 53 4.39 22.24 -1.87
N THR A 54 3.54 22.61 -2.82
CA THR A 54 3.37 21.88 -4.09
C THR A 54 3.87 22.71 -5.25
N VAL A 55 4.28 22.04 -6.34
CA VAL A 55 4.74 22.71 -7.56
C VAL A 55 3.86 22.29 -8.73
N SER A 56 3.24 23.24 -9.42
CA SER A 56 2.65 23.01 -10.74
C SER A 56 3.52 23.58 -11.85
N VAL A 57 3.40 23.00 -13.05
CA VAL A 57 4.25 23.33 -14.19
C VAL A 57 3.37 23.78 -15.36
N ASN A 58 3.56 25.01 -15.81
CA ASN A 58 2.89 25.45 -17.03
C ASN A 58 3.68 24.96 -18.25
N SER A 59 3.00 24.20 -19.12
CA SER A 59 3.54 23.78 -20.41
C SER A 59 2.45 23.84 -21.48
N PHE A 60 2.80 24.29 -22.69
CA PHE A 60 1.88 24.51 -23.81
C PHE A 60 0.68 25.44 -23.50
N GLY A 61 0.81 26.33 -22.51
CA GLY A 61 -0.23 27.27 -22.10
C GLY A 61 -1.30 26.68 -21.18
N THR A 62 -1.06 25.48 -20.65
CA THR A 62 -1.94 24.80 -19.69
C THR A 62 -1.16 24.59 -18.40
N ASP A 63 -1.80 24.87 -17.26
CA ASP A 63 -1.26 24.47 -15.96
C ASP A 63 -1.34 22.95 -15.87
N GLN A 64 -0.19 22.31 -16.08
CA GLN A 64 -0.06 20.87 -16.06
C GLN A 64 0.59 20.44 -14.77
N LEU A 65 0.25 19.22 -14.34
CA LEU A 65 0.93 18.45 -13.33
C LEU A 65 0.96 19.12 -11.94
N LEU A 66 0.71 18.33 -10.90
CA LEU A 66 0.95 18.76 -9.53
C LEU A 66 2.02 17.85 -8.95
N LEU A 67 3.17 18.43 -8.63
CA LEU A 67 4.29 17.75 -8.01
C LEU A 67 4.24 17.95 -6.49
N HIS A 68 4.52 16.86 -5.78
CA HIS A 68 4.62 16.80 -4.34
C HIS A 68 6.08 16.71 -3.90
N GLY A 69 6.36 17.27 -2.72
CA GLY A 69 7.72 17.48 -2.24
C GLY A 69 8.20 16.32 -1.39
N TYR A 70 9.38 15.80 -1.71
CA TYR A 70 10.07 14.79 -0.92
C TYR A 70 11.09 15.46 -0.01
N THR A 71 11.10 15.10 1.28
CA THR A 71 12.07 15.61 2.28
C THR A 71 13.33 14.74 2.37
N SER A 72 13.27 13.53 1.81
CA SER A 72 14.40 12.64 1.57
C SER A 72 14.69 12.52 0.07
N LYS A 73 15.94 12.23 -0.29
CA LYS A 73 16.31 12.01 -1.69
C LYS A 73 15.77 10.65 -2.17
N MET A 74 15.00 10.67 -3.25
CA MET A 74 14.52 9.48 -3.93
C MET A 74 15.52 8.98 -4.98
N ASN A 75 15.36 7.72 -5.37
CA ASN A 75 15.98 7.11 -6.53
C ASN A 75 15.44 7.78 -7.80
N ALA A 76 16.21 8.72 -8.33
CA ALA A 76 15.81 9.55 -9.46
C ALA A 76 15.54 8.74 -10.76
N SER A 77 16.12 7.55 -10.94
CA SER A 77 15.82 6.71 -12.11
C SER A 77 14.47 6.01 -12.03
N GLU A 78 13.93 5.79 -10.83
CA GLU A 78 12.65 5.11 -10.62
C GLU A 78 11.47 6.08 -10.57
N MET A 79 11.72 7.38 -10.38
CA MET A 79 10.71 8.46 -10.39
C MET A 79 10.18 8.77 -11.80
N THR A 80 9.35 7.89 -12.36
CA THR A 80 8.95 7.91 -13.77
C THR A 80 7.47 8.20 -14.03
N ASP A 81 6.67 8.43 -12.99
CA ASP A 81 5.21 8.48 -13.09
C ASP A 81 4.65 9.68 -13.89
N ASN A 82 5.40 10.77 -13.96
CA ASN A 82 4.97 12.01 -14.61
C ASN A 82 5.99 12.49 -15.65
N LEU A 83 5.49 13.03 -16.77
CA LEU A 83 6.29 13.52 -17.89
C LEU A 83 5.86 14.94 -18.27
N ILE A 84 6.80 15.89 -18.24
CA ILE A 84 6.60 17.25 -18.71
C ILE A 84 7.14 17.35 -20.14
N PRO A 85 6.27 17.49 -21.15
CA PRO A 85 6.71 17.79 -22.51
C PRO A 85 7.24 19.23 -22.56
N LEU A 86 8.41 19.41 -23.18
CA LEU A 86 9.03 20.70 -23.45
C LEU A 86 8.79 21.10 -24.90
N ASP A 87 8.41 22.35 -25.12
CA ASP A 87 8.47 22.95 -26.45
C ASP A 87 9.95 23.14 -26.89
N THR A 88 10.15 23.46 -28.16
CA THR A 88 11.43 23.70 -28.81
C THR A 88 12.22 24.86 -28.21
N ASP A 89 11.56 25.78 -27.50
CA ASP A 89 12.21 26.88 -26.77
C ASP A 89 12.81 26.45 -25.42
N ARG A 90 12.51 25.21 -24.97
CA ARG A 90 13.05 24.57 -23.76
C ARG A 90 12.74 25.36 -22.48
N LYS A 91 11.65 26.12 -22.47
CA LYS A 91 11.23 26.91 -21.32
C LYS A 91 10.21 26.17 -20.49
N LEU A 92 10.27 26.37 -19.17
CA LEU A 92 9.21 25.99 -18.24
C LEU A 92 8.95 27.11 -17.26
N SER A 93 7.68 27.30 -16.94
CA SER A 93 7.22 28.17 -15.87
C SER A 93 6.71 27.31 -14.72
N PHE A 94 7.22 27.55 -13.53
CA PHE A 94 6.82 26.83 -12.32
C PHE A 94 5.98 27.75 -11.43
N ASN A 95 4.99 27.16 -10.78
CA ASN A 95 4.16 27.81 -9.78
C ASN A 95 4.16 27.00 -8.49
N VAL A 96 4.71 27.57 -7.43
CA VAL A 96 4.79 26.97 -6.10
C VAL A 96 3.66 27.50 -5.25
N ASN A 97 2.74 26.64 -4.83
CA ASN A 97 1.82 26.95 -3.75
C ASN A 97 2.55 26.70 -2.42
N THR A 98 2.78 27.77 -1.66
CA THR A 98 3.67 27.75 -0.49
C THR A 98 3.04 27.16 0.77
N TYR A 99 1.71 27.24 0.90
CA TYR A 99 0.99 26.85 2.13
C TYR A 99 1.59 27.44 3.42
N GLY A 100 2.06 28.69 3.35
CA GLY A 100 2.67 29.39 4.49
C GLY A 100 4.19 29.22 4.62
N ASN A 101 4.82 28.40 3.79
CA ASN A 101 6.28 28.24 3.77
C ASN A 101 6.98 29.42 3.09
N SER A 102 8.18 29.76 3.58
CA SER A 102 9.05 30.75 2.95
C SER A 102 10.04 30.05 2.01
N ILE A 103 9.85 30.19 0.70
CA ILE A 103 10.78 29.64 -0.30
C ILE A 103 12.00 30.55 -0.43
N GLU A 104 13.16 30.12 0.05
CA GLU A 104 14.39 30.92 0.10
C GLU A 104 15.23 30.75 -1.17
N LYS A 105 15.37 29.50 -1.63
CA LYS A 105 16.18 29.14 -2.79
C LYS A 105 15.42 28.13 -3.64
N ALA A 106 15.68 28.18 -4.95
CA ALA A 106 15.30 27.13 -5.87
C ALA A 106 16.50 26.78 -6.76
N SER A 107 16.62 25.51 -7.12
CA SER A 107 17.59 25.02 -8.09
C SER A 107 17.02 23.83 -8.84
N TYR A 108 17.63 23.46 -9.95
CA TYR A 108 17.27 22.23 -10.64
C TYR A 108 18.51 21.41 -10.99
N GLU A 109 18.29 20.10 -11.09
CA GLU A 109 19.22 19.13 -11.65
C GLU A 109 18.51 18.36 -12.77
N ILE A 110 19.19 18.13 -13.88
CA ILE A 110 18.75 17.23 -14.95
C ILE A 110 19.70 16.04 -15.01
N ARG A 111 19.16 14.83 -14.94
CA ARG A 111 19.90 13.58 -15.05
C ARG A 111 19.46 12.76 -16.25
N SER A 112 20.35 11.89 -16.71
CA SER A 112 19.99 10.85 -17.66
C SER A 112 18.92 9.92 -17.04
N SER A 113 17.96 9.46 -17.83
CA SER A 113 16.91 8.55 -17.33
C SER A 113 17.39 7.11 -17.14
N ASP A 114 18.53 6.74 -17.73
CA ASP A 114 19.13 5.39 -17.67
C ASP A 114 20.17 5.21 -16.55
N SER A 115 20.45 6.27 -15.77
CA SER A 115 21.52 6.25 -14.77
C SER A 115 21.30 7.27 -13.66
N GLU A 116 21.36 6.81 -12.41
CA GLU A 116 21.32 7.70 -11.24
C GLU A 116 22.49 8.68 -11.16
N SER A 117 23.67 8.31 -11.67
CA SER A 117 24.93 9.04 -11.46
C SER A 117 25.24 10.08 -12.52
N ARG A 118 24.57 10.04 -13.68
CA ARG A 118 24.91 10.90 -14.82
C ARG A 118 24.08 12.20 -14.81
N THR A 119 24.64 13.24 -14.21
CA THR A 119 24.11 14.61 -14.29
C THR A 119 24.42 15.22 -15.66
N ILE A 120 23.39 15.80 -16.29
CA ILE A 120 23.46 16.50 -17.58
C ILE A 120 23.58 18.01 -17.37
N SER A 121 22.83 18.56 -16.41
CA SER A 121 22.81 19.99 -16.12
C SER A 121 22.42 20.24 -14.67
N THR A 122 22.96 21.29 -14.07
CA THR A 122 22.55 21.78 -12.75
C THR A 122 22.61 23.30 -12.76
N ASP A 123 21.61 23.98 -12.18
CA ASP A 123 21.64 25.44 -12.08
C ASP A 123 20.79 25.95 -10.90
N SER A 124 21.14 27.15 -10.43
CA SER A 124 20.37 27.89 -9.42
C SER A 124 19.36 28.82 -10.09
N ILE A 125 18.18 28.96 -9.49
CA ILE A 125 17.14 29.86 -9.98
C ILE A 125 17.21 31.16 -9.17
N SER A 126 17.66 32.24 -9.81
CA SER A 126 17.93 33.52 -9.16
C SER A 126 16.67 34.39 -8.98
N ASN A 127 15.72 34.33 -9.91
CA ASN A 127 14.56 35.22 -9.95
C ASN A 127 13.28 34.52 -9.48
N LEU A 128 13.04 34.56 -8.16
CA LEU A 128 11.80 34.07 -7.55
C LEU A 128 10.80 35.22 -7.38
N ASN A 129 9.69 35.16 -8.11
CA ASN A 129 8.60 36.12 -7.95
C ASN A 129 7.65 35.66 -6.85
N LYS A 130 7.72 36.28 -5.67
CA LYS A 130 6.93 35.91 -4.49
C LYS A 130 5.70 36.80 -4.39
N LYS A 131 4.51 36.20 -4.38
CA LYS A 131 3.22 36.88 -4.23
C LYS A 131 2.32 36.13 -3.25
N SER A 132 2.16 36.67 -2.05
CA SER A 132 1.32 36.07 -1.00
C SER A 132 1.67 34.59 -0.80
N SER A 133 0.73 33.67 -1.02
CA SER A 133 0.88 32.22 -0.89
C SER A 133 1.49 31.53 -2.12
N LYS A 134 1.94 32.27 -3.15
CA LYS A 134 2.53 31.69 -4.38
C LYS A 134 3.93 32.22 -4.68
N VAL A 135 4.77 31.37 -5.26
CA VAL A 135 6.07 31.75 -5.85
C VAL A 135 6.13 31.26 -7.28
N THR A 136 6.47 32.12 -8.23
CA THR A 136 6.59 31.75 -9.64
C THR A 136 7.98 32.05 -10.17
N PHE A 137 8.48 31.22 -11.06
CA PHE A 137 9.75 31.43 -11.75
C PHE A 137 9.79 30.69 -13.09
N ASP A 138 10.56 31.23 -14.02
CA ASP A 138 10.79 30.65 -15.33
C ASP A 138 12.22 30.10 -15.40
N THR A 139 12.38 28.97 -16.07
CA THR A 139 13.70 28.39 -16.39
C THR A 139 13.79 28.09 -17.87
N SER A 140 15.02 28.14 -18.40
CA SER A 140 15.35 27.67 -19.74
C SER A 140 16.45 26.64 -19.63
N PHE A 141 16.21 25.44 -20.13
CA PHE A 141 17.18 24.36 -20.02
C PHE A 141 18.26 24.43 -21.10
N THR A 142 19.45 23.90 -20.78
CA THR A 142 20.61 23.93 -21.66
C THR A 142 20.38 23.20 -22.99
N ASN A 143 21.23 23.50 -23.99
CA ASN A 143 21.21 22.83 -25.30
C ASN A 143 21.68 21.36 -25.25
N LEU A 144 21.96 20.81 -24.07
CA LEU A 144 22.45 19.44 -23.88
C LEU A 144 21.33 18.38 -23.95
N LEU A 145 20.06 18.78 -23.97
CA LEU A 145 18.93 17.85 -24.10
C LEU A 145 18.66 17.52 -25.56
N ASN A 146 18.53 16.23 -25.86
CA ASN A 146 18.22 15.73 -27.20
C ASN A 146 16.70 15.55 -27.39
N PRO A 147 16.14 15.94 -28.55
CA PRO A 147 14.75 15.65 -28.91
C PRO A 147 14.39 14.17 -28.79
N GLY A 148 13.22 13.87 -28.22
CA GLY A 148 12.72 12.50 -28.05
C GLY A 148 13.42 11.66 -26.97
N VAL A 149 14.47 12.17 -26.32
CA VAL A 149 15.13 11.50 -25.19
C VAL A 149 14.51 12.00 -23.88
N LYS A 150 14.16 11.06 -22.99
CA LYS A 150 13.64 11.36 -21.65
C LYS A 150 14.80 11.59 -20.69
N TYR A 151 14.66 12.60 -19.83
CA TYR A 151 15.59 12.92 -18.75
C TYR A 151 14.82 13.07 -17.44
N THR A 152 15.46 12.84 -16.30
CA THR A 152 14.85 13.13 -15.00
C THR A 152 15.16 14.58 -14.61
N LEU A 153 14.13 15.36 -14.33
CA LEU A 153 14.21 16.67 -13.70
C LEU A 153 14.01 16.51 -12.18
N ILE A 154 14.96 17.07 -11.43
CA ILE A 154 14.87 17.22 -9.98
C ILE A 154 14.85 18.72 -9.68
N LEU A 155 13.70 19.24 -9.26
CA LEU A 155 13.58 20.61 -8.77
C LEU A 155 13.77 20.59 -7.24
N ASN A 156 14.67 21.42 -6.73
CA ASN A 156 14.94 21.54 -5.31
C ASN A 156 14.50 22.89 -4.80
N LEU A 157 13.69 22.92 -3.74
CA LEU A 157 13.33 24.12 -3.01
C LEU A 157 13.90 24.05 -1.59
N THR A 158 14.47 25.16 -1.11
CA THR A 158 14.89 25.29 0.29
C THR A 158 13.89 26.19 1.02
N SER A 159 13.33 25.69 2.12
CA SER A 159 12.42 26.42 3.03
C SER A 159 12.92 26.28 4.47
N GLY A 160 13.55 27.32 5.00
CA GLY A 160 14.21 27.30 6.30
C GLY A 160 15.31 26.23 6.38
N ARG A 161 15.10 25.18 7.18
CA ARG A 161 16.04 24.05 7.34
C ARG A 161 15.68 22.83 6.48
N LYS A 162 14.59 22.89 5.73
CA LYS A 162 14.12 21.77 4.90
C LYS A 162 14.55 21.99 3.45
N ASP A 163 15.23 21.01 2.89
CA ASP A 163 15.36 20.86 1.44
C ASP A 163 14.24 19.94 0.97
N ILE A 164 13.57 20.33 -0.12
CA ILE A 164 12.39 19.67 -0.64
C ILE A 164 12.63 19.38 -2.12
N HIS A 165 12.50 18.12 -2.50
CA HIS A 165 12.83 17.60 -3.82
C HIS A 165 11.56 17.24 -4.59
N TYR A 166 11.44 17.68 -5.84
CA TYR A 166 10.32 17.39 -6.72
C TYR A 166 10.84 16.71 -7.97
N TYR A 167 10.20 15.62 -8.37
CA TYR A 167 10.68 14.75 -9.45
C TYR A 167 9.69 14.69 -10.61
N SER A 168 10.19 14.75 -11.83
CA SER A 168 9.43 14.47 -13.04
C SER A 168 10.36 14.09 -14.19
N GLN A 169 9.85 13.41 -15.20
CA GLN A 169 10.57 13.26 -16.46
C GLN A 169 10.35 14.50 -17.34
N ILE A 170 11.34 14.87 -18.15
CA ILE A 170 11.22 15.90 -19.18
C ILE A 170 11.59 15.32 -20.54
N VAL A 171 10.93 15.77 -21.61
CA VAL A 171 11.27 15.39 -22.99
C VAL A 171 11.02 16.55 -23.94
N ILE A 172 11.95 16.79 -24.86
CA ILE A 172 11.73 17.78 -25.92
C ILE A 172 10.83 17.20 -27.00
N SER A 173 9.75 17.92 -27.24
CA SER A 173 8.59 17.53 -28.02
C SER A 173 8.66 18.18 -29.41
N GLN A 174 9.27 17.50 -30.39
CA GLN A 174 9.34 18.01 -31.77
C GLN A 174 8.23 17.43 -32.64
N ASN A 175 7.46 18.30 -33.30
CA ASN A 175 6.36 17.94 -34.20
C ASN A 175 5.36 16.96 -33.55
N SER A 176 5.08 17.16 -32.27
CA SER A 176 4.31 16.23 -31.44
C SER A 176 2.81 16.45 -31.43
N HIS A 177 2.35 17.62 -31.90
CA HIS A 177 0.98 18.08 -31.76
C HIS A 177 0.47 18.03 -30.31
N MET A 178 1.37 18.24 -29.34
CA MET A 178 1.07 18.06 -27.92
C MET A 178 -0.05 19.00 -27.45
N LYS A 179 -0.06 20.25 -27.92
CA LYS A 179 -1.12 21.22 -27.59
C LYS A 179 -2.48 20.73 -28.07
N GLU A 180 -2.57 20.21 -29.29
CA GLU A 180 -3.80 19.65 -29.86
C GLU A 180 -4.26 18.39 -29.10
N LEU A 181 -3.32 17.54 -28.67
CA LEU A 181 -3.60 16.34 -27.87
C LEU A 181 -4.16 16.70 -26.48
N ILE A 182 -3.55 17.68 -25.80
CA ILE A 182 -4.02 18.16 -24.49
C ILE A 182 -5.41 18.80 -24.62
N ASN A 183 -5.60 19.67 -25.61
CA ASN A 183 -6.89 20.30 -25.85
C ASN A 183 -7.98 19.27 -26.13
N PHE A 184 -7.69 18.23 -26.92
CA PHE A 184 -8.65 17.16 -27.17
C PHE A 184 -9.06 16.43 -25.88
N ALA A 185 -8.10 16.10 -25.00
CA ALA A 185 -8.39 15.46 -23.71
C ALA A 185 -9.29 16.35 -22.83
N HIS A 186 -8.94 17.63 -22.73
CA HIS A 186 -9.68 18.61 -21.97
C HIS A 186 -11.10 18.85 -22.53
N ASP A 187 -11.25 18.92 -23.85
CA ASP A 187 -12.55 19.08 -24.50
C ASP A 187 -13.42 17.84 -24.29
N PHE A 188 -12.84 16.63 -24.42
CA PHE A 188 -13.55 15.38 -24.12
C PHE A 188 -14.01 15.36 -22.66
N HIS A 189 -13.11 15.68 -21.71
CA HIS A 189 -13.41 15.78 -20.28
C HIS A 189 -14.62 16.70 -20.02
N ASN A 190 -14.56 17.95 -20.47
CA ASN A 190 -15.63 18.92 -20.27
C ASN A 190 -16.95 18.47 -20.91
N THR A 191 -16.89 17.94 -22.13
CA THR A 191 -18.09 17.47 -22.85
C THR A 191 -18.72 16.26 -22.16
N SER A 192 -17.92 15.37 -21.58
CA SER A 192 -18.43 14.16 -20.91
C SER A 192 -19.11 14.45 -19.56
N LEU A 193 -18.89 15.63 -18.98
CA LEU A 193 -19.53 16.10 -17.76
C LEU A 193 -20.64 17.14 -18.03
N SER A 194 -20.94 17.41 -19.30
CA SER A 194 -22.00 18.36 -19.72
C SER A 194 -23.18 17.63 -20.36
N ASP A 195 -24.27 18.36 -20.62
CA ASP A 195 -25.45 17.84 -21.33
C ASP A 195 -25.15 17.49 -22.81
N ASP A 196 -24.00 17.90 -23.34
CA ASP A 196 -23.57 17.65 -24.73
C ASP A 196 -22.79 16.33 -24.90
N TYR A 197 -22.73 15.50 -23.85
CA TYR A 197 -21.97 14.25 -23.82
C TYR A 197 -22.27 13.33 -25.02
N ASN A 198 -23.49 13.35 -25.56
CA ASN A 198 -23.91 12.57 -26.72
C ASN A 198 -23.01 12.75 -27.96
N SER A 199 -22.40 13.93 -28.10
CA SER A 199 -21.48 14.25 -29.21
C SER A 199 -20.18 13.42 -29.19
N LEU A 200 -19.85 12.79 -28.06
CA LEU A 200 -18.67 11.95 -27.88
C LEU A 200 -18.84 10.54 -28.47
N SER A 201 -20.06 10.13 -28.85
CA SER A 201 -20.37 8.79 -29.38
C SER A 201 -19.45 8.36 -30.52
N ARG A 202 -18.99 9.32 -31.34
CA ARG A 202 -18.08 9.07 -32.48
C ARG A 202 -16.67 8.62 -32.10
N TYR A 203 -16.29 8.72 -30.83
CA TYR A 203 -14.97 8.34 -30.30
C TYR A 203 -15.00 7.05 -29.49
N LEU A 204 -16.18 6.51 -29.20
CA LEU A 204 -16.37 5.34 -28.36
C LEU A 204 -16.45 4.07 -29.21
N GLU A 205 -16.18 2.93 -28.57
CA GLU A 205 -16.28 1.60 -29.17
C GLU A 205 -17.17 0.70 -28.30
N PRO A 206 -18.47 1.02 -28.11
CA PRO A 206 -19.29 0.34 -27.13
C PRO A 206 -19.39 -1.16 -27.40
N SER A 207 -19.31 -1.97 -26.34
CA SER A 207 -19.52 -3.43 -26.42
C SER A 207 -20.83 -3.84 -25.76
N ASN A 208 -21.46 -4.90 -26.28
CA ASN A 208 -22.71 -5.42 -25.73
C ASN A 208 -22.52 -6.17 -24.39
N ASP A 209 -21.27 -6.44 -24.00
CA ASP A 209 -20.91 -7.30 -22.86
C ASP A 209 -20.73 -6.53 -21.55
N LEU A 210 -20.72 -5.19 -21.59
CA LEU A 210 -20.60 -4.36 -20.39
C LEU A 210 -22.00 -4.07 -19.82
N SER A 211 -22.25 -4.54 -18.61
CA SER A 211 -23.44 -4.16 -17.85
C SER A 211 -23.39 -2.66 -17.57
N GLY A 212 -24.27 -1.88 -18.20
CA GLY A 212 -24.38 -0.45 -17.96
C GLY A 212 -24.72 -0.11 -16.50
N GLY A 213 -24.51 1.16 -16.11
CA GLY A 213 -24.94 1.69 -14.81
C GLY A 213 -23.89 1.69 -13.70
N ASN A 214 -22.67 1.20 -13.94
CA ASN A 214 -21.57 1.38 -12.98
C ASN A 214 -20.71 2.60 -13.32
N ILE A 215 -21.11 3.78 -12.81
CA ILE A 215 -20.36 5.03 -13.01
C ILE A 215 -18.99 5.06 -12.32
N SER A 216 -18.73 4.14 -11.38
CA SER A 216 -17.46 4.11 -10.65
C SER A 216 -16.28 3.70 -11.53
N HIS A 217 -16.53 3.01 -12.64
CA HIS A 217 -15.53 2.65 -13.63
C HIS A 217 -16.14 2.59 -15.02
N VAL A 218 -15.76 3.53 -15.89
CA VAL A 218 -16.20 3.57 -17.29
C VAL A 218 -14.99 3.66 -18.21
N ASN A 219 -15.08 3.08 -19.40
CA ASN A 219 -13.98 3.06 -20.36
C ASN A 219 -14.48 3.28 -21.79
N ILE A 220 -13.58 3.22 -22.78
CA ILE A 220 -13.91 3.45 -24.20
C ILE A 220 -15.00 2.49 -24.75
N HIS A 221 -15.22 1.34 -24.11
CA HIS A 221 -16.25 0.36 -24.47
C HIS A 221 -17.57 0.55 -23.71
N SER A 222 -17.64 1.48 -22.76
CA SER A 222 -18.87 1.81 -22.05
C SER A 222 -19.89 2.50 -22.97
N SER A 223 -21.17 2.48 -22.57
CA SER A 223 -22.21 3.18 -23.32
C SER A 223 -22.03 4.70 -23.21
N ILE A 224 -22.57 5.44 -24.19
CA ILE A 224 -22.54 6.91 -24.17
C ILE A 224 -23.17 7.51 -22.91
N ASN A 225 -24.21 6.86 -22.36
CA ASN A 225 -24.86 7.29 -21.12
C ASN A 225 -23.95 7.10 -19.92
N ASP A 226 -23.19 6.00 -19.84
CA ASP A 226 -22.22 5.80 -18.76
C ASP A 226 -21.10 6.86 -18.81
N ILE A 227 -20.65 7.23 -20.03
CA ILE A 227 -19.69 8.33 -20.23
C ILE A 227 -20.27 9.68 -19.75
N GLY A 228 -21.55 9.93 -20.03
CA GLY A 228 -22.33 11.06 -19.54
C GLY A 228 -22.81 10.90 -18.09
N MET A 229 -22.15 10.07 -17.28
CA MET A 229 -22.43 9.86 -15.85
C MET A 229 -23.81 9.25 -15.54
N ASN A 230 -24.57 8.80 -16.54
CA ASN A 230 -25.84 8.09 -16.43
C ASN A 230 -26.85 8.71 -15.43
N GLY A 231 -27.00 10.04 -15.46
CA GLY A 231 -27.90 10.78 -14.59
C GLY A 231 -27.40 11.01 -13.16
N PHE A 232 -26.16 10.61 -12.85
CA PHE A 232 -25.51 10.93 -11.59
C PHE A 232 -25.36 12.44 -11.41
N SER A 233 -26.08 12.99 -10.44
CA SER A 233 -26.01 14.42 -10.11
C SER A 233 -24.63 14.75 -9.55
N HIS A 234 -23.95 15.73 -10.13
CA HIS A 234 -22.61 16.12 -9.70
C HIS A 234 -22.34 17.61 -9.87
N LYS A 235 -21.34 18.11 -9.14
CA LYS A 235 -20.73 19.43 -9.32
C LYS A 235 -19.22 19.30 -9.31
N ILE A 236 -18.54 20.01 -10.20
CA ILE A 236 -17.07 20.07 -10.23
C ILE A 236 -16.63 20.99 -9.07
N LYS A 237 -15.82 20.46 -8.15
CA LYS A 237 -15.36 21.18 -6.94
C LYS A 237 -13.93 21.71 -7.06
N SER A 238 -13.13 21.13 -7.95
CA SER A 238 -11.73 21.50 -8.13
C SER A 238 -11.41 21.77 -9.59
N GLU A 239 -10.43 22.63 -9.83
CA GLU A 239 -9.81 22.72 -11.16
C GLU A 239 -9.16 21.38 -11.52
N PRO A 240 -9.33 20.87 -12.76
CA PRO A 240 -8.70 19.63 -13.18
C PRO A 240 -7.17 19.73 -13.26
N ILE A 241 -6.49 18.72 -12.72
CA ILE A 241 -5.04 18.56 -12.85
C ILE A 241 -4.76 17.68 -14.07
N ILE A 242 -4.05 18.23 -15.06
CA ILE A 242 -3.73 17.53 -16.31
C ILE A 242 -2.25 17.11 -16.28
N ALA A 243 -1.98 15.81 -16.36
CA ALA A 243 -0.62 15.26 -16.36
C ALA A 243 -0.38 14.40 -17.59
N VAL A 244 0.66 14.72 -18.38
CA VAL A 244 1.14 13.82 -19.42
C VAL A 244 1.99 12.73 -18.76
N THR A 245 1.71 11.47 -19.06
CA THR A 245 2.45 10.32 -18.49
C THR A 245 3.34 9.65 -19.52
N ASN A 246 2.97 9.75 -20.79
CA ASN A 246 3.78 9.22 -21.88
C ASN A 246 3.49 9.94 -23.19
N MET A 247 4.46 9.94 -24.11
CA MET A 247 4.26 10.49 -25.44
C MET A 247 5.19 9.89 -26.49
N THR A 248 4.76 9.97 -27.74
CA THR A 248 5.53 9.74 -28.96
C THR A 248 5.42 10.97 -29.87
N ARG A 249 5.75 10.85 -31.16
CA ARG A 249 5.58 11.94 -32.13
C ARG A 249 4.12 12.30 -32.39
N ASP A 250 3.19 11.36 -32.29
CA ASP A 250 1.80 11.59 -32.67
C ASP A 250 0.81 11.09 -31.61
N THR A 251 1.28 10.48 -30.53
CA THR A 251 0.44 9.87 -29.51
C THR A 251 0.82 10.40 -28.13
N ALA A 252 -0.16 10.66 -27.27
CA ALA A 252 0.05 10.98 -25.86
C ALA A 252 -0.84 10.14 -24.96
N SER A 253 -0.33 9.85 -23.76
CA SER A 253 -1.11 9.35 -22.63
C SER A 253 -1.24 10.48 -21.61
N ILE A 254 -2.48 10.84 -21.28
CA ILE A 254 -2.82 12.02 -20.48
C ILE A 254 -3.75 11.58 -19.35
N ASN A 255 -3.43 11.97 -18.13
CA ASN A 255 -4.29 11.78 -16.96
C ASN A 255 -4.94 13.13 -16.59
N ILE A 256 -6.23 13.12 -16.31
CA ILE A 256 -6.95 14.27 -15.76
C ILE A 256 -7.52 13.84 -14.40
N SER A 257 -7.22 14.59 -13.34
CA SER A 257 -7.74 14.30 -11.98
C SER A 257 -8.47 15.50 -11.41
N TYR A 258 -9.64 15.26 -10.82
CA TYR A 258 -10.53 16.31 -10.31
C TYR A 258 -11.50 15.75 -9.26
N ILE A 259 -12.16 16.66 -8.54
CA ILE A 259 -13.11 16.32 -7.48
C ILE A 259 -14.53 16.62 -7.95
N LEU A 260 -15.39 15.62 -7.83
CA LEU A 260 -16.83 15.76 -7.99
C LEU A 260 -17.51 15.78 -6.62
N GLU A 261 -18.48 16.66 -6.45
CA GLU A 261 -19.43 16.62 -5.34
C GLU A 261 -20.75 16.02 -5.77
N HIS A 262 -21.29 15.11 -4.96
CA HIS A 262 -22.62 14.58 -5.09
C HIS A 262 -23.46 15.02 -3.89
N GLY A 263 -24.45 15.90 -4.15
CA GLY A 263 -25.20 16.56 -3.10
C GLY A 263 -24.29 17.38 -2.17
N SER A 264 -24.62 17.45 -0.87
CA SER A 264 -23.84 18.19 0.14
C SER A 264 -22.92 17.30 0.98
N LYS A 265 -22.91 15.98 0.74
CA LYS A 265 -22.36 15.00 1.70
C LYS A 265 -21.29 14.08 1.14
N ALA A 266 -21.24 13.87 -0.19
CA ALA A 266 -20.28 12.96 -0.79
C ALA A 266 -19.37 13.70 -1.77
N SER A 267 -18.09 13.40 -1.70
CA SER A 267 -17.09 13.86 -2.66
C SER A 267 -16.36 12.66 -3.25
N TYR A 268 -15.96 12.78 -4.51
CA TYR A 268 -15.33 11.72 -5.27
C TYR A 268 -14.08 12.24 -5.95
N LEU A 269 -12.96 11.56 -5.72
CA LEU A 269 -11.78 11.75 -6.54
C LEU A 269 -12.00 10.99 -7.85
N THR A 270 -11.96 11.74 -8.95
CA THR A 270 -12.15 11.19 -10.29
C THR A 270 -10.83 11.29 -11.04
N THR A 271 -10.42 10.18 -11.66
CA THR A 271 -9.24 10.12 -12.51
C THR A 271 -9.64 9.58 -13.88
N GLU A 272 -9.32 10.32 -14.92
CA GLU A 272 -9.48 9.94 -16.31
C GLU A 272 -8.12 9.71 -16.94
N LYS A 273 -7.98 8.61 -17.67
CA LYS A 273 -6.79 8.26 -18.42
C LYS A 273 -7.15 8.19 -19.90
N TYR A 274 -6.45 8.99 -20.69
CA TYR A 274 -6.61 9.08 -22.12
C TYR A 274 -5.38 8.52 -22.81
N ARG A 275 -5.58 7.80 -23.92
CA ARG A 275 -4.55 7.58 -24.93
C ARG A 275 -5.06 8.13 -26.25
N ILE A 276 -4.41 9.17 -26.75
CA ILE A 276 -4.90 9.92 -27.92
C ILE A 276 -3.81 9.91 -28.98
N ARG A 277 -4.19 9.71 -30.24
CA ARG A 277 -3.32 9.87 -31.40
C ARG A 277 -3.81 11.01 -32.27
N TYR A 278 -2.90 11.91 -32.60
CA TYR A 278 -3.12 12.97 -33.55
C TYR A 278 -3.31 12.40 -34.96
N GLY A 279 -4.25 12.99 -35.69
CA GLY A 279 -4.45 12.71 -37.10
C GLY A 279 -5.08 13.92 -37.78
N SER A 280 -4.77 14.08 -39.06
CA SER A 280 -5.44 15.04 -39.94
C SER A 280 -6.25 14.25 -40.97
N PRO A 281 -7.57 14.47 -41.09
CA PRO A 281 -8.33 15.59 -40.53
C PRO A 281 -8.95 15.36 -39.14
N ARG A 282 -8.69 14.22 -38.45
CA ARG A 282 -9.34 13.91 -37.15
C ARG A 282 -8.40 13.31 -36.10
N MET A 283 -8.67 13.65 -34.84
CA MET A 283 -8.08 13.01 -33.65
C MET A 283 -8.66 11.61 -33.43
N TYR A 284 -7.84 10.71 -32.88
CA TYR A 284 -8.23 9.35 -32.51
C TYR A 284 -8.09 9.14 -31.01
N LEU A 285 -9.19 8.84 -30.34
CA LEU A 285 -9.17 8.31 -28.98
C LEU A 285 -8.89 6.81 -29.05
N LEU A 286 -7.70 6.39 -28.62
CA LEU A 286 -7.28 4.98 -28.65
C LEU A 286 -7.66 4.24 -27.36
N SER A 287 -7.78 4.96 -26.25
CA SER A 287 -8.20 4.42 -24.97
C SER A 287 -8.74 5.55 -24.10
N PHE A 288 -9.75 5.21 -23.29
CA PHE A 288 -10.32 6.03 -22.24
C PHE A 288 -10.64 5.13 -21.06
N ASP A 289 -10.31 5.58 -19.85
CA ASP A 289 -10.61 4.92 -18.58
C ASP A 289 -10.87 6.00 -17.52
N ARG A 290 -12.10 6.08 -17.00
CA ARG A 290 -12.46 6.95 -15.87
C ARG A 290 -12.74 6.08 -14.66
N LYS A 291 -12.08 6.39 -13.55
CA LYS A 291 -12.35 5.84 -12.22
C LYS A 291 -12.90 6.95 -11.33
N LEU A 292 -13.96 6.62 -10.59
CA LEU A 292 -14.57 7.48 -9.58
C LEU A 292 -14.51 6.76 -8.23
N ASP A 293 -13.75 7.33 -7.30
CA ASP A 293 -13.54 6.80 -5.96
C ASP A 293 -14.05 7.78 -4.90
N ILE A 294 -14.90 7.31 -3.99
CA ILE A 294 -15.37 8.14 -2.88
C ILE A 294 -14.20 8.60 -2.02
N ILE A 295 -14.26 9.85 -1.56
CA ILE A 295 -13.42 10.39 -0.51
C ILE A 295 -14.18 10.16 0.80
N PRO A 296 -13.86 9.12 1.58
CA PRO A 296 -14.71 8.70 2.69
C PRO A 296 -14.78 9.76 3.77
N ASN A 297 -15.98 9.94 4.31
CA ASN A 297 -16.30 10.77 5.47
C ASN A 297 -17.38 10.07 6.31
N TYR A 298 -17.80 10.69 7.42
CA TYR A 298 -18.81 10.10 8.31
C TYR A 298 -20.15 9.75 7.60
N ASP A 299 -20.55 10.53 6.59
CA ASP A 299 -21.79 10.35 5.83
C ASP A 299 -21.66 9.31 4.70
N SER A 300 -20.46 8.79 4.45
CA SER A 300 -20.18 7.83 3.37
C SER A 300 -20.67 6.43 3.67
N PHE A 301 -20.89 6.11 4.95
CA PHE A 301 -21.19 4.76 5.41
C PHE A 301 -22.66 4.60 5.79
N SER A 302 -23.25 3.46 5.43
CA SER A 302 -24.57 3.07 5.92
C SER A 302 -24.71 1.56 6.00
N VAL A 303 -25.61 1.09 6.84
CA VAL A 303 -25.92 -0.33 7.00
C VAL A 303 -27.28 -0.62 6.36
N LYS A 304 -27.37 -1.71 5.59
CA LYS A 304 -28.61 -2.20 5.01
C LYS A 304 -28.46 -3.67 4.63
N ASN A 305 -29.49 -4.48 4.86
CA ASN A 305 -29.56 -5.88 4.39
C ASN A 305 -28.31 -6.72 4.74
N LYS A 306 -27.82 -6.62 5.98
CA LYS A 306 -26.59 -7.30 6.46
C LYS A 306 -25.28 -6.81 5.82
N SER A 307 -25.29 -5.69 5.11
CA SER A 307 -24.09 -5.11 4.51
C SER A 307 -23.80 -3.71 5.04
N LEU A 308 -22.51 -3.42 5.20
CA LEU A 308 -21.99 -2.07 5.31
C LEU A 308 -21.71 -1.53 3.91
N LEU A 309 -22.39 -0.47 3.53
CA LEU A 309 -22.23 0.27 2.28
C LEU A 309 -21.11 1.29 2.46
N LEU A 310 -20.21 1.36 1.47
CA LEU A 310 -18.96 2.13 1.54
C LEU A 310 -18.89 3.31 0.55
N GLY A 311 -19.89 3.45 -0.32
CA GLY A 311 -19.92 4.41 -1.43
C GLY A 311 -19.41 3.85 -2.76
N ALA A 312 -19.57 4.64 -3.82
CA ALA A 312 -19.11 4.27 -5.16
C ALA A 312 -17.57 4.33 -5.23
N SER A 313 -16.94 3.26 -5.71
CA SER A 313 -15.48 3.19 -5.88
C SER A 313 -15.13 2.21 -6.97
N ALA A 314 -14.19 2.60 -7.84
CA ALA A 314 -13.73 1.80 -8.95
C ALA A 314 -13.08 0.51 -8.43
N GLU A 315 -12.27 0.64 -7.38
CA GLU A 315 -11.52 -0.46 -6.79
C GLU A 315 -12.32 -1.12 -5.66
N LYS A 316 -12.02 -2.40 -5.46
CA LYS A 316 -12.59 -3.16 -4.34
C LYS A 316 -11.79 -2.82 -3.08
N PRO A 317 -12.43 -2.60 -1.92
CA PRO A 317 -11.69 -2.42 -0.68
C PRO A 317 -10.94 -3.72 -0.33
N VAL A 318 -9.77 -3.56 0.28
CA VAL A 318 -9.07 -4.68 0.93
C VAL A 318 -9.70 -4.87 2.30
N VAL A 319 -10.09 -6.10 2.66
CA VAL A 319 -10.82 -6.39 3.90
C VAL A 319 -10.14 -7.53 4.65
N SER A 320 -10.02 -7.38 5.97
CA SER A 320 -9.63 -8.43 6.90
C SER A 320 -10.61 -8.44 8.07
N SER A 321 -10.98 -9.63 8.55
CA SER A 321 -11.94 -9.76 9.66
C SER A 321 -11.42 -10.70 10.72
N ASN A 322 -11.87 -10.49 11.96
CA ASN A 322 -11.64 -11.47 13.01
C ASN A 322 -12.37 -12.79 12.67
N GLU A 323 -11.90 -13.91 13.24
CA GLU A 323 -12.45 -15.25 12.99
C GLU A 323 -13.99 -15.31 13.10
N PRO A 324 -14.65 -14.65 14.09
CA PRO A 324 -16.11 -14.68 14.17
C PRO A 324 -16.85 -13.72 13.22
N GLY A 325 -16.16 -12.85 12.47
CA GLY A 325 -16.75 -11.81 11.62
C GLY A 325 -17.55 -10.75 12.37
N SER A 326 -17.23 -10.50 13.65
CA SER A 326 -17.86 -9.45 14.46
C SER A 326 -17.17 -8.09 14.35
N VAL A 327 -15.92 -8.08 13.86
CA VAL A 327 -15.15 -6.89 13.54
C VAL A 327 -14.46 -7.11 12.20
N ALA A 328 -14.45 -6.09 11.33
CA ALA A 328 -13.66 -6.10 10.11
C ALA A 328 -12.90 -4.79 9.94
N ALA A 329 -11.64 -4.88 9.55
CA ALA A 329 -10.84 -3.78 9.09
C ALA A 329 -10.87 -3.73 7.55
N PHE A 330 -10.89 -2.54 6.97
CA PHE A 330 -10.87 -2.37 5.53
C PHE A 330 -10.14 -1.10 5.09
N VAL A 331 -9.45 -1.20 3.95
CA VAL A 331 -8.74 -0.09 3.31
C VAL A 331 -9.56 0.41 2.12
N GLN A 332 -9.81 1.70 2.08
CA GLN A 332 -10.50 2.36 0.97
C GLN A 332 -9.96 3.79 0.79
N SER A 333 -9.68 4.15 -0.47
CA SER A 333 -9.19 5.48 -0.85
C SER A 333 -7.97 5.95 -0.03
N GLY A 334 -7.07 5.03 0.34
CA GLY A 334 -5.85 5.34 1.10
C GLY A 334 -6.07 5.57 2.60
N ALA A 335 -7.23 5.19 3.14
CA ALA A 335 -7.55 5.24 4.57
C ALA A 335 -7.96 3.86 5.10
N LEU A 336 -7.65 3.60 6.37
CA LEU A 336 -7.97 2.37 7.09
C LEU A 336 -9.13 2.60 8.06
N PHE A 337 -10.12 1.74 7.98
CA PHE A 337 -11.32 1.76 8.82
C PHE A 337 -11.51 0.43 9.55
N GLU A 338 -12.09 0.48 10.74
CA GLU A 338 -12.58 -0.67 11.50
C GLU A 338 -14.10 -0.56 11.65
N TYR A 339 -14.85 -1.60 11.31
CA TYR A 339 -16.28 -1.71 11.59
C TYR A 339 -16.55 -2.76 12.67
N SER A 340 -17.17 -2.32 13.77
CA SER A 340 -17.66 -3.19 14.83
C SER A 340 -19.14 -3.50 14.65
N VAL A 341 -19.46 -4.75 14.33
CA VAL A 341 -20.85 -5.21 14.16
C VAL A 341 -21.64 -5.04 15.45
N ASN A 342 -21.09 -5.38 16.60
CA ASN A 342 -21.86 -5.32 17.85
C ASN A 342 -22.20 -3.88 18.24
N GLN A 343 -21.26 -2.96 18.03
CA GLN A 343 -21.38 -1.56 18.43
C GLN A 343 -22.04 -0.69 17.33
N ASN A 344 -22.20 -1.24 16.12
CA ASN A 344 -22.63 -0.50 14.93
C ASN A 344 -21.82 0.77 14.73
N ARG A 345 -20.48 0.63 14.76
CA ARG A 345 -19.55 1.76 14.74
C ARG A 345 -18.45 1.57 13.71
N ILE A 346 -18.16 2.63 12.96
CA ILE A 346 -16.98 2.80 12.12
C ILE A 346 -15.95 3.64 12.88
N THR A 347 -14.72 3.15 12.91
CA THR A 347 -13.55 3.91 13.36
C THR A 347 -12.66 4.18 12.16
N SER A 348 -12.34 5.43 11.87
CA SER A 348 -11.19 5.76 11.00
C SER A 348 -9.92 5.56 11.83
N VAL A 349 -9.25 4.43 11.59
CA VAL A 349 -8.04 4.01 12.32
C VAL A 349 -6.83 4.82 11.86
N PHE A 350 -6.69 4.99 10.55
CA PHE A 350 -5.63 5.79 9.94
C PHE A 350 -6.15 6.46 8.68
N SER A 351 -5.82 7.74 8.49
CA SER A 351 -6.19 8.49 7.28
C SER A 351 -5.32 9.72 7.13
N PHE A 352 -4.86 10.00 5.90
CA PHE A 352 -4.33 11.30 5.52
C PHE A 352 -5.42 12.27 5.02
N LEU A 353 -6.65 11.77 4.79
CA LEU A 353 -7.78 12.52 4.25
C LEU A 353 -8.39 13.45 5.31
N ASN A 354 -7.69 14.55 5.59
CA ASN A 354 -8.10 15.52 6.60
C ASN A 354 -8.99 16.63 6.01
N ASP A 355 -8.67 17.08 4.80
CA ASP A 355 -9.41 18.11 4.08
C ASP A 355 -9.59 17.69 2.61
N PRO A 356 -10.81 17.34 2.16
CA PRO A 356 -11.06 16.91 0.80
C PRO A 356 -10.81 18.00 -0.25
N THR A 357 -10.55 19.25 0.16
CA THR A 357 -10.20 20.34 -0.76
C THR A 357 -8.69 20.58 -0.89
N ASP A 358 -7.89 19.99 -0.01
CA ASP A 358 -6.44 20.04 -0.10
C ASP A 358 -5.92 18.86 -0.93
N PRO A 359 -5.41 19.10 -2.15
CA PRO A 359 -4.91 18.02 -3.00
C PRO A 359 -3.74 17.25 -2.38
N ARG A 360 -3.03 17.83 -1.40
CA ARG A 360 -1.93 17.16 -0.68
C ARG A 360 -2.44 16.02 0.21
N SER A 361 -3.69 16.06 0.63
CA SER A 361 -4.30 14.98 1.43
C SER A 361 -4.76 13.81 0.56
N LEU A 362 -5.01 14.06 -0.73
CA LEU A 362 -5.63 13.13 -1.68
C LEU A 362 -4.61 12.34 -2.51
N ILE A 363 -3.32 12.53 -2.26
CA ILE A 363 -2.25 11.80 -2.93
C ILE A 363 -2.41 10.31 -2.61
N LYS A 364 -2.38 9.47 -3.64
CA LYS A 364 -2.55 8.00 -3.57
C LYS A 364 -1.23 7.27 -3.83
N ASP A 365 -0.11 7.90 -3.45
CA ASP A 365 1.25 7.36 -3.56
C ASP A 365 1.68 6.61 -2.29
N HIS A 366 0.70 6.11 -1.53
CA HIS A 366 0.85 5.12 -0.47
C HIS A 366 -0.21 4.02 -0.57
N ASP A 367 0.08 2.89 0.07
CA ASP A 367 -0.88 1.82 0.34
C ASP A 367 -0.86 1.46 1.84
N ILE A 368 -1.91 0.77 2.28
CA ILE A 368 -2.04 0.27 3.65
C ILE A 368 -2.21 -1.25 3.59
N GLN A 369 -1.43 -1.98 4.37
CA GLN A 369 -1.58 -3.42 4.53
C GLN A 369 -1.93 -3.76 5.97
N ILE A 370 -3.06 -4.44 6.16
CA ILE A 370 -3.49 -4.99 7.44
C ILE A 370 -2.71 -6.30 7.65
N LEU A 371 -1.93 -6.39 8.72
CA LEU A 371 -1.12 -7.56 9.05
C LEU A 371 -1.92 -8.58 9.85
N ASN A 372 -2.69 -8.12 10.84
CA ASN A 372 -3.58 -8.96 11.63
C ASN A 372 -4.75 -8.15 12.20
N ILE A 373 -5.73 -8.85 12.75
CA ILE A 373 -6.80 -8.25 13.55
C ILE A 373 -7.22 -9.26 14.63
N ASP A 374 -7.29 -8.81 15.88
CA ASP A 374 -7.69 -9.66 16.99
C ASP A 374 -9.21 -9.66 17.23
N ALA A 375 -9.64 -10.44 18.22
CA ALA A 375 -11.07 -10.55 18.56
C ALA A 375 -11.70 -9.22 19.04
N SER A 376 -10.90 -8.30 19.59
CA SER A 376 -11.31 -6.99 20.09
C SER A 376 -11.37 -5.92 19.01
N GLY A 377 -10.73 -6.16 17.86
CA GLY A 377 -10.54 -5.17 16.80
C GLY A 377 -9.20 -4.43 16.88
N SER A 378 -8.35 -4.76 17.86
CA SER A 378 -6.96 -4.28 17.85
C SER A 378 -6.23 -4.94 16.69
N MET A 379 -5.35 -4.20 16.03
CA MET A 379 -4.74 -4.63 14.77
C MET A 379 -3.35 -4.07 14.57
N ASP A 380 -2.56 -4.83 13.82
CA ASP A 380 -1.28 -4.38 13.30
C ASP A 380 -1.42 -4.07 11.82
N PHE A 381 -0.87 -2.94 11.40
CA PHE A 381 -0.91 -2.54 10.00
C PHE A 381 0.34 -1.75 9.65
N VAL A 382 0.63 -1.67 8.35
CA VAL A 382 1.66 -0.79 7.82
C VAL A 382 1.06 0.20 6.83
N VAL A 383 1.64 1.38 6.78
CA VAL A 383 1.45 2.35 5.71
C VAL A 383 2.75 2.41 4.94
N TYR A 384 2.75 2.16 3.63
CA TYR A 384 3.98 2.17 2.85
C TYR A 384 3.84 2.97 1.56
N GLY A 385 4.93 3.61 1.15
CA GLY A 385 4.92 4.67 0.12
C GLY A 385 5.17 6.03 0.71
N TYR A 386 4.71 7.06 -0.01
CA TYR A 386 4.87 8.46 0.32
C TYR A 386 3.93 8.88 1.46
N MET A 387 4.47 9.50 2.51
CA MET A 387 3.68 9.99 3.64
C MET A 387 3.18 11.42 3.37
N ASN A 388 1.85 11.58 3.25
CA ASN A 388 1.23 12.86 2.89
C ASN A 388 1.32 13.91 4.00
N SER A 389 1.41 13.49 5.27
CA SER A 389 1.52 14.36 6.43
C SER A 389 2.09 13.59 7.63
N GLY A 390 2.23 14.27 8.78
CA GLY A 390 2.74 13.67 10.02
C GLY A 390 4.23 13.91 10.23
N SER A 391 4.83 13.15 11.14
CA SER A 391 6.27 13.20 11.47
C SER A 391 7.16 12.91 10.25
N HIS A 392 6.67 12.05 9.36
CA HIS A 392 7.36 11.58 8.15
C HIS A 392 6.89 12.27 6.86
N GLU A 393 6.21 13.43 6.94
CA GLU A 393 5.72 14.14 5.74
C GLU A 393 6.83 14.33 4.68
N GLY A 394 6.57 13.82 3.47
CA GLY A 394 7.50 13.89 2.35
C GLY A 394 8.55 12.76 2.30
N GLU A 395 8.52 11.82 3.23
CA GLU A 395 9.36 10.62 3.19
C GLU A 395 8.62 9.48 2.49
N SER A 396 9.37 8.58 1.83
CA SER A 396 8.84 7.30 1.31
C SER A 396 9.39 6.18 2.19
N GLY A 397 8.56 5.20 2.55
CA GLY A 397 9.01 4.15 3.45
C GLY A 397 7.94 3.15 3.85
N ILE A 398 8.15 2.48 4.98
CA ILE A 398 7.17 1.64 5.66
C ILE A 398 7.04 2.13 7.09
N ASP A 399 5.86 2.63 7.41
CA ASP A 399 5.46 3.05 8.73
C ASP A 399 4.64 1.95 9.39
N ILE A 400 5.06 1.50 10.57
CA ILE A 400 4.57 0.32 11.26
C ILE A 400 3.73 0.77 12.44
N TYR A 401 2.47 0.32 12.49
CA TYR A 401 1.53 0.73 13.51
C TYR A 401 0.96 -0.46 14.28
N HIS A 402 0.72 -0.22 15.57
CA HIS A 402 -0.18 -1.01 16.40
C HIS A 402 -1.38 -0.15 16.82
N TYR A 403 -2.59 -0.60 16.50
CA TYR A 403 -3.83 0.04 16.94
C TYR A 403 -4.48 -0.76 18.07
N ASP A 404 -4.70 -0.08 19.21
CA ASP A 404 -5.44 -0.58 20.36
C ASP A 404 -6.89 -0.09 20.27
N SER A 405 -7.83 -1.01 20.06
CA SER A 405 -9.25 -0.67 19.86
C SER A 405 -9.95 -0.18 21.13
N SER A 406 -9.41 -0.56 22.30
CA SER A 406 -9.93 -0.19 23.62
C SER A 406 -9.57 1.25 23.97
N LEU A 407 -8.36 1.67 23.61
CA LEU A 407 -7.88 3.03 23.78
C LEU A 407 -8.28 3.94 22.61
N ASN A 408 -8.60 3.37 21.44
CA ASN A 408 -8.82 4.09 20.19
C ASN A 408 -7.60 4.93 19.79
N ILE A 409 -6.42 4.30 19.85
CA ILE A 409 -5.13 4.91 19.55
C ILE A 409 -4.34 3.99 18.62
N ALA A 410 -3.89 4.52 17.48
CA ALA A 410 -2.89 3.90 16.62
C ALA A 410 -1.51 4.48 17.00
N THR A 411 -0.60 3.60 17.39
CA THR A 411 0.75 3.94 17.85
C THR A 411 1.75 3.56 16.77
N GLU A 412 2.54 4.53 16.34
CA GLU A 412 3.69 4.28 15.47
C GLU A 412 4.78 3.56 16.27
N GLU A 413 5.29 2.46 15.74
CA GLU A 413 6.30 1.62 16.38
C GLU A 413 7.64 1.60 15.64
N GLY A 414 7.65 2.00 14.37
CA GLY A 414 8.83 1.94 13.53
C GLY A 414 8.60 2.55 12.16
N PHE A 415 9.61 3.26 11.63
CA PHE A 415 9.62 3.75 10.26
C PHE A 415 10.86 3.22 9.52
N ILE A 416 10.66 2.53 8.41
CA ILE A 416 11.74 2.04 7.53
C ILE A 416 11.81 2.99 6.33
N ASN A 417 12.89 3.77 6.26
CA ASN A 417 13.04 4.75 5.18
C ASN A 417 13.41 4.05 3.86
N SER A 418 12.87 4.56 2.75
CA SER A 418 13.13 4.08 1.40
C SER A 418 13.32 5.23 0.43
N ALA A 419 14.27 5.08 -0.49
CA ALA A 419 14.43 5.98 -1.61
C ALA A 419 13.53 5.60 -2.80
N GLU A 420 12.70 4.57 -2.67
CA GLU A 420 11.95 3.99 -3.79
C GLU A 420 10.49 4.46 -3.82
N PRO A 421 9.90 4.71 -5.01
CA PRO A 421 8.50 5.10 -5.14
C PRO A 421 7.56 3.92 -4.86
N LEU A 422 6.28 4.21 -4.60
CA LEU A 422 5.28 3.19 -4.27
C LEU A 422 5.21 2.05 -5.29
N SER A 423 5.35 2.33 -6.58
CA SER A 423 5.33 1.32 -7.64
C SER A 423 6.40 0.25 -7.44
N TYR A 424 7.58 0.63 -6.97
CA TYR A 424 8.66 -0.28 -6.59
C TYR A 424 8.37 -0.96 -5.25
N LEU A 425 7.87 -0.20 -4.26
CA LEU A 425 7.60 -0.76 -2.93
C LEU A 425 6.53 -1.86 -2.98
N ARG A 426 5.41 -1.63 -3.69
CA ARG A 426 4.34 -2.61 -3.88
C ARG A 426 4.86 -3.95 -4.39
N LYS A 427 5.84 -3.92 -5.30
CA LYS A 427 6.41 -5.13 -5.88
C LYS A 427 7.31 -5.89 -4.91
N ASN A 428 8.08 -5.18 -4.09
CA ASN A 428 9.13 -5.79 -3.27
C ASN A 428 8.74 -6.04 -1.82
N PHE A 429 7.81 -5.26 -1.26
CA PHE A 429 7.44 -5.33 0.16
C PHE A 429 6.15 -6.10 0.43
N SER A 430 5.31 -6.35 -0.58
CA SER A 430 4.06 -7.10 -0.39
C SER A 430 4.28 -8.61 -0.18
N GLU A 431 5.50 -9.12 -0.35
CA GLU A 431 5.76 -10.56 -0.29
C GLU A 431 5.77 -11.12 1.15
N LEU A 432 6.30 -10.37 2.12
CA LEU A 432 6.34 -10.78 3.52
C LEU A 432 6.51 -9.57 4.41
N LEU A 433 5.48 -9.29 5.22
CA LEU A 433 5.50 -8.37 6.34
C LEU A 433 4.83 -9.05 7.53
N HIS A 434 5.55 -9.22 8.63
CA HIS A 434 5.03 -9.91 9.81
C HIS A 434 5.48 -9.23 11.10
N ARG A 435 4.52 -8.82 11.93
CA ARG A 435 4.79 -8.31 13.27
C ARG A 435 4.48 -9.39 14.30
N THR A 436 5.40 -9.60 15.23
CA THR A 436 5.18 -10.49 16.38
C THR A 436 4.61 -9.71 17.57
N SER A 437 3.90 -10.42 18.45
CA SER A 437 3.44 -9.85 19.72
C SER A 437 4.57 -9.40 20.65
N GLY A 438 5.80 -9.87 20.42
CA GLY A 438 7.01 -9.45 21.14
C GLY A 438 7.62 -8.14 20.63
N GLY A 439 7.02 -7.46 19.64
CA GLY A 439 7.55 -6.21 19.08
C GLY A 439 8.70 -6.42 18.10
N ARG A 440 8.76 -7.59 17.44
CA ARG A 440 9.70 -7.86 16.34
C ARG A 440 8.97 -7.81 15.01
N PHE A 441 9.55 -7.14 14.03
CA PHE A 441 9.00 -7.00 12.69
C PHE A 441 9.89 -7.70 11.68
N TYR A 442 9.32 -8.55 10.84
CA TYR A 442 10.01 -9.24 9.77
C TYR A 442 9.55 -8.70 8.43
N CYS A 443 10.50 -8.44 7.53
CA CYS A 443 10.20 -8.07 6.16
C CYS A 443 11.17 -8.73 5.18
N LEU A 444 10.65 -9.05 3.99
CA LEU A 444 11.50 -9.43 2.87
C LEU A 444 11.81 -8.18 2.05
N LEU A 445 13.09 -7.79 1.99
CA LEU A 445 13.54 -6.62 1.26
C LEU A 445 14.78 -6.93 0.43
N ASN A 446 14.74 -6.60 -0.87
CA ASN A 446 15.85 -6.84 -1.80
C ASN A 446 16.36 -8.28 -1.73
N ARG A 447 15.43 -9.25 -1.65
CA ARG A 447 15.72 -10.68 -1.51
C ARG A 447 16.41 -11.08 -0.19
N ASN A 448 16.38 -10.23 0.83
CA ASN A 448 16.90 -10.54 2.15
C ASN A 448 15.74 -10.59 3.15
N LEU A 449 15.67 -11.65 3.94
CA LEU A 449 14.75 -11.71 5.07
C LEU A 449 15.40 -10.98 6.25
N LEU A 450 14.76 -9.92 6.70
CA LEU A 450 15.22 -9.07 7.79
C LEU A 450 14.34 -9.29 9.02
N GLY A 451 14.93 -9.22 10.20
CA GLY A 451 14.23 -9.14 11.47
C GLY A 451 14.62 -7.88 12.22
N ILE A 452 13.65 -7.09 12.62
CA ILE A 452 13.82 -5.77 13.22
C ILE A 452 13.18 -5.80 14.60
N ASP A 453 13.95 -5.56 15.64
CA ASP A 453 13.42 -5.34 16.98
C ASP A 453 12.94 -3.88 17.08
N LEU A 454 11.62 -3.66 17.18
CA LEU A 454 11.03 -2.32 17.12
C LEU A 454 11.39 -1.46 18.34
N ALA A 455 11.62 -2.09 19.50
CA ALA A 455 12.01 -1.39 20.72
C ALA A 455 13.46 -0.91 20.69
N THR A 456 14.39 -1.76 20.25
CA THR A 456 15.84 -1.47 20.24
C THR A 456 16.34 -0.97 18.90
N LYS A 457 15.53 -1.07 17.84
CA LYS A 457 15.84 -0.73 16.44
C LYS A 457 16.97 -1.57 15.85
N LYS A 458 17.27 -2.73 16.44
CA LYS A 458 18.31 -3.63 15.94
C LYS A 458 17.75 -4.43 14.77
N THR A 459 18.48 -4.41 13.67
CA THR A 459 18.16 -5.15 12.46
C THR A 459 19.14 -6.31 12.27
N ASP A 460 18.59 -7.51 12.10
CA ASP A 460 19.32 -8.72 11.77
C ASP A 460 18.98 -9.16 10.35
N VAL A 461 20.00 -9.51 9.56
CA VAL A 461 19.78 -10.17 8.27
C VAL A 461 19.72 -11.67 8.51
N ILE A 462 18.51 -12.24 8.46
CA ILE A 462 18.24 -13.64 8.78
C ILE A 462 18.61 -14.54 7.60
N ILE A 463 18.23 -14.13 6.39
CA ILE A 463 18.54 -14.85 5.15
C ILE A 463 18.96 -13.85 4.09
N LYS A 464 19.98 -14.18 3.31
CA LYS A 464 20.52 -13.33 2.23
C LYS A 464 20.21 -13.90 0.85
N ASN A 465 19.93 -13.02 -0.11
CA ASN A 465 19.85 -13.33 -1.54
C ASN A 465 18.90 -14.49 -1.92
N LEU A 466 17.74 -14.58 -1.26
CA LEU A 466 16.68 -15.52 -1.61
C LEU A 466 16.22 -15.31 -3.05
N LYS A 467 16.28 -16.36 -3.85
CA LYS A 467 15.67 -16.36 -5.18
C LYS A 467 14.24 -16.86 -5.10
N ASP A 468 13.38 -16.33 -5.96
CA ASP A 468 11.94 -16.60 -5.98
C ASP A 468 11.62 -18.12 -6.07
N VAL A 469 12.51 -18.91 -6.65
CA VAL A 469 12.36 -20.38 -6.76
C VAL A 469 12.73 -21.15 -5.48
N GLN A 470 13.36 -20.51 -4.50
CA GLN A 470 13.89 -21.14 -3.28
C GLN A 470 12.92 -21.12 -2.13
N TYR A 471 11.94 -20.20 -2.11
CA TYR A 471 11.06 -20.00 -0.97
C TYR A 471 9.59 -19.88 -1.35
N CYS A 472 8.75 -20.03 -0.34
CA CYS A 472 7.36 -19.64 -0.35
C CYS A 472 6.99 -19.08 1.03
N VAL A 473 5.95 -18.24 1.05
CA VAL A 473 5.42 -17.58 2.26
C VAL A 473 3.97 -18.04 2.45
N SER A 474 3.52 -18.17 3.70
CA SER A 474 2.11 -18.47 4.00
C SER A 474 1.19 -17.30 3.68
N ASP A 475 -0.10 -17.59 3.49
CA ASP A 475 -1.08 -16.57 3.07
C ASP A 475 -1.22 -15.45 4.12
N ASP A 476 -1.04 -15.78 5.40
CA ASP A 476 -1.04 -14.86 6.54
C ASP A 476 0.36 -14.29 6.87
N MET A 477 1.37 -14.59 6.04
CA MET A 477 2.76 -14.16 6.18
C MET A 477 3.47 -14.60 7.47
N ARG A 478 2.89 -15.51 8.25
CA ARG A 478 3.49 -16.04 9.48
C ARG A 478 4.65 -16.98 9.24
N TYR A 479 4.62 -17.75 8.16
CA TYR A 479 5.63 -18.76 7.85
C TYR A 479 6.36 -18.42 6.56
N ILE A 480 7.67 -18.66 6.57
CA ILE A 480 8.49 -18.72 5.35
C ILE A 480 9.22 -20.06 5.31
N ALA A 481 9.10 -20.76 4.18
CA ALA A 481 9.82 -22.00 3.92
C ALA A 481 10.85 -21.78 2.81
N TRP A 482 12.06 -22.31 2.94
CA TRP A 482 13.10 -22.16 1.92
C TRP A 482 14.06 -23.36 1.82
N THR A 483 14.69 -23.49 0.66
CA THR A 483 15.82 -24.39 0.39
C THR A 483 17.13 -23.61 0.25
N SER A 484 18.26 -24.26 0.56
CA SER A 484 19.58 -23.60 0.51
C SER A 484 20.06 -23.36 -0.93
N THR A 485 19.45 -24.03 -1.91
CA THR A 485 19.77 -23.91 -3.33
C THR A 485 18.51 -23.73 -4.16
N GLU A 486 18.65 -23.22 -5.39
CA GLU A 486 17.55 -23.10 -6.37
C GLU A 486 17.05 -24.47 -6.88
N LYS A 487 17.85 -25.52 -6.74
CA LYS A 487 17.47 -26.89 -7.09
C LYS A 487 16.85 -27.59 -5.88
N PRO A 488 16.07 -28.68 -6.10
CA PRO A 488 15.63 -29.52 -5.01
C PRO A 488 16.79 -29.91 -4.08
N ASP A 489 16.63 -29.69 -2.78
CA ASP A 489 17.69 -29.79 -1.78
C ASP A 489 17.44 -30.95 -0.80
N THR A 490 18.43 -31.33 -0.01
CA THR A 490 18.31 -32.39 1.01
C THR A 490 17.43 -31.99 2.19
N SER A 491 17.10 -30.70 2.34
CA SER A 491 16.21 -30.22 3.37
C SER A 491 15.47 -28.94 2.99
N ILE A 492 14.29 -28.75 3.59
CA ILE A 492 13.56 -27.49 3.63
C ILE A 492 13.62 -26.96 5.05
N SER A 493 13.96 -25.68 5.21
CA SER A 493 13.83 -24.96 6.48
C SER A 493 12.51 -24.20 6.46
N VAL A 494 11.82 -24.14 7.60
CA VAL A 494 10.57 -23.40 7.76
C VAL A 494 10.67 -22.57 9.02
N LEU A 495 10.59 -21.26 8.91
CA LEU A 495 10.60 -20.35 10.05
C LEU A 495 9.17 -19.94 10.37
N ASP A 496 8.72 -20.23 11.59
CA ASP A 496 7.55 -19.60 12.20
C ASP A 496 8.00 -18.26 12.78
N LEU A 497 7.61 -17.17 12.13
CA LEU A 497 8.06 -15.81 12.48
C LEU A 497 7.45 -15.35 13.80
N SER A 498 6.24 -15.82 14.14
CA SER A 498 5.59 -15.50 15.43
C SER A 498 6.33 -16.10 16.62
N LEU A 499 6.98 -17.25 16.43
CA LEU A 499 7.69 -17.98 17.49
C LEU A 499 9.21 -17.88 17.39
N ASP A 500 9.73 -17.24 16.35
CA ASP A 500 11.15 -17.23 15.96
C ASP A 500 11.75 -18.65 15.93
N LYS A 501 10.96 -19.62 15.45
CA LYS A 501 11.27 -21.05 15.53
C LYS A 501 11.46 -21.67 14.15
N VAL A 502 12.60 -22.31 13.95
CA VAL A 502 12.92 -23.01 12.70
C VAL A 502 12.61 -24.51 12.81
N TYR A 503 11.75 -24.99 11.92
CA TYR A 503 11.53 -26.40 11.63
C TYR A 503 12.42 -26.82 10.46
N LYS A 504 12.86 -28.08 10.46
CA LYS A 504 13.65 -28.65 9.37
C LYS A 504 13.04 -29.95 8.87
N ILE A 505 12.67 -29.98 7.60
CA ILE A 505 12.19 -31.16 6.89
C ILE A 505 13.38 -31.76 6.15
N LYS A 506 13.70 -33.03 6.39
CA LYS A 506 14.83 -33.72 5.76
C LYS A 506 14.35 -34.75 4.74
N ALA A 507 15.03 -34.80 3.60
CA ALA A 507 14.84 -35.85 2.62
C ALA A 507 15.23 -37.23 3.18
N SER A 508 14.63 -38.29 2.62
CA SER A 508 15.02 -39.67 2.93
C SER A 508 15.98 -40.20 1.86
N GLY A 509 17.10 -40.80 2.27
CA GLY A 509 18.05 -41.41 1.35
C GLY A 509 18.62 -40.44 0.31
N SER A 510 18.49 -40.78 -0.97
CA SER A 510 18.99 -39.98 -2.10
C SER A 510 17.97 -38.97 -2.66
N ASP A 511 16.78 -38.89 -2.08
CA ASP A 511 15.75 -37.95 -2.52
C ASP A 511 16.15 -36.49 -2.24
N ARG A 512 15.45 -35.58 -2.90
CA ARG A 512 15.53 -34.14 -2.69
C ARG A 512 14.14 -33.56 -2.50
N LEU A 513 14.06 -32.41 -1.88
CA LEU A 513 12.84 -31.72 -1.51
C LEU A 513 12.77 -30.36 -2.19
N ARG A 514 11.56 -29.95 -2.53
CA ARG A 514 11.28 -28.63 -3.08
C ARG A 514 10.10 -28.02 -2.33
N ALA A 515 10.30 -26.85 -1.71
CA ALA A 515 9.20 -26.03 -1.22
C ALA A 515 8.40 -25.53 -2.42
N LEU A 516 7.07 -25.63 -2.38
CA LEU A 516 6.22 -25.31 -3.52
C LEU A 516 5.35 -24.09 -3.26
N CYS A 517 4.52 -24.17 -2.22
CA CYS A 517 3.63 -23.10 -1.79
C CYS A 517 3.13 -23.42 -0.38
N PHE A 518 2.38 -22.49 0.18
CA PHE A 518 1.51 -22.77 1.31
C PHE A 518 0.07 -22.91 0.84
N MET A 519 -0.74 -23.54 1.68
CA MET A 519 -2.19 -23.53 1.59
C MET A 519 -2.68 -23.09 2.98
N ASN A 520 -3.07 -21.82 3.11
CA ASN A 520 -3.17 -21.13 4.40
C ASN A 520 -1.79 -21.16 5.13
N GLU A 521 -1.73 -21.76 6.32
CA GLU A 521 -0.51 -21.96 7.11
C GLU A 521 0.20 -23.31 6.83
N ASP A 522 -0.39 -24.21 6.03
CA ASP A 522 0.15 -25.54 5.82
C ASP A 522 1.12 -25.58 4.63
N LEU A 523 2.36 -26.05 4.86
CA LEU A 523 3.38 -26.10 3.82
C LEU A 523 3.14 -27.27 2.87
N VAL A 524 3.13 -26.96 1.57
CA VAL A 524 3.13 -27.92 0.47
C VAL A 524 4.55 -28.07 -0.07
N TYR A 525 5.08 -29.29 -0.05
CA TYR A 525 6.39 -29.58 -0.63
C TYR A 525 6.42 -30.87 -1.45
N GLY A 526 7.27 -30.88 -2.47
CA GLY A 526 7.49 -32.01 -3.36
C GLY A 526 8.73 -32.83 -2.98
N THR A 527 8.67 -34.14 -3.20
CA THR A 527 9.84 -35.02 -3.17
C THR A 527 10.27 -35.33 -4.60
N VAL A 528 11.55 -35.14 -4.92
CA VAL A 528 12.17 -35.35 -6.22
C VAL A 528 13.23 -36.44 -6.08
N ASN A 529 13.04 -37.54 -6.80
CA ASN A 529 14.03 -38.62 -6.81
C ASN A 529 15.22 -38.23 -7.70
N PHE A 530 16.38 -38.83 -7.44
CA PHE A 530 17.62 -38.52 -8.16
C PHE A 530 17.48 -38.55 -9.70
N ALA A 531 16.76 -39.54 -10.24
CA ALA A 531 16.54 -39.70 -11.69
C ALA A 531 15.74 -38.55 -12.34
N ASN A 532 15.04 -37.73 -11.56
CA ASN A 532 14.21 -36.63 -12.05
C ASN A 532 14.75 -35.25 -11.66
N LEU A 533 15.96 -35.16 -11.11
CA LEU A 533 16.52 -33.89 -10.62
C LEU A 533 16.58 -32.81 -11.69
N ASP A 534 17.02 -33.17 -12.91
CA ASP A 534 17.13 -32.21 -14.01
C ASP A 534 15.77 -31.71 -14.51
N LYS A 535 14.75 -32.57 -14.45
CA LYS A 535 13.38 -32.22 -14.84
C LYS A 535 12.61 -31.51 -13.72
N GLY A 536 13.04 -31.67 -12.47
CA GLY A 536 12.34 -31.20 -11.27
C GLY A 536 11.00 -31.91 -11.02
N TYR A 537 10.75 -33.05 -11.66
CA TYR A 537 9.49 -33.78 -11.53
C TYR A 537 9.43 -34.52 -10.20
N MET A 538 8.31 -34.36 -9.50
CA MET A 538 8.14 -34.84 -8.13
C MET A 538 7.47 -36.22 -8.14
N SER A 539 8.02 -37.16 -7.35
CA SER A 539 7.47 -38.50 -7.15
C SER A 539 6.33 -38.52 -6.13
N SER A 540 6.33 -37.56 -5.21
CA SER A 540 5.25 -37.36 -4.25
C SER A 540 5.17 -35.91 -3.81
N LEU A 541 4.02 -35.55 -3.24
CA LEU A 541 3.76 -34.27 -2.63
C LEU A 541 3.25 -34.48 -1.21
N ASN A 542 3.73 -33.67 -0.27
CA ASN A 542 3.33 -33.71 1.13
C ASN A 542 2.77 -32.35 1.53
N ILE A 543 1.74 -32.37 2.36
CA ILE A 543 1.17 -31.20 3.05
C ILE A 543 1.41 -31.40 4.54
N VAL A 544 2.10 -30.45 5.18
CA VAL A 544 2.47 -30.52 6.60
C VAL A 544 1.99 -29.29 7.35
N SER A 545 1.56 -29.51 8.59
CA SER A 545 1.14 -28.47 9.53
C SER A 545 2.18 -28.27 10.62
N PHE A 546 2.20 -27.07 11.20
CA PHE A 546 3.06 -26.69 12.33
C PHE A 546 2.27 -26.39 13.61
N LYS A 547 0.97 -26.69 13.63
CA LYS A 547 0.07 -26.46 14.77
C LYS A 547 0.59 -27.11 16.05
N ASN A 548 0.35 -26.43 17.18
CA ASN A 548 0.84 -26.83 18.51
C ASN A 548 2.35 -27.10 18.52
N GLU A 549 3.10 -26.29 17.76
CA GLU A 549 4.55 -26.36 17.69
C GLU A 549 5.14 -27.70 17.20
N LYS A 550 4.33 -28.50 16.50
CA LYS A 550 4.68 -29.84 16.04
C LYS A 550 4.50 -29.94 14.54
N LEU A 551 5.54 -30.45 13.86
CA LEU A 551 5.44 -30.80 12.46
C LEU A 551 4.63 -32.09 12.30
N THR A 552 3.48 -32.00 11.62
CA THR A 552 2.59 -33.15 11.38
C THR A 552 2.25 -33.25 9.89
N THR A 553 2.34 -34.45 9.32
CA THR A 553 1.91 -34.69 7.93
C THR A 553 0.40 -34.81 7.87
N ILE A 554 -0.26 -33.87 7.21
CA ILE A 554 -1.70 -33.87 6.99
C ILE A 554 -2.05 -34.79 5.82
N LYS A 555 -1.29 -34.70 4.74
CA LYS A 555 -1.56 -35.44 3.51
C LYS A 555 -0.29 -35.78 2.76
N LYS A 556 -0.25 -36.99 2.21
CA LYS A 556 0.74 -37.42 1.21
C LYS A 556 0.02 -37.84 -0.06
N TYR A 557 0.35 -37.19 -1.17
CA TYR A 557 -0.12 -37.55 -2.50
C TYR A 557 1.00 -38.28 -3.25
N GLN A 558 0.74 -39.53 -3.64
CA GLN A 558 1.64 -40.37 -4.43
C GLN A 558 0.80 -41.37 -5.21
N LYS A 559 1.10 -41.57 -6.50
CA LYS A 559 0.45 -42.56 -7.36
C LYS A 559 1.52 -43.37 -8.12
N SER A 560 1.28 -44.68 -8.29
CA SER A 560 2.20 -45.55 -9.04
C SER A 560 2.33 -45.06 -10.47
N ASP A 561 3.56 -45.08 -11.00
CA ASP A 561 3.90 -44.72 -12.38
C ASP A 561 3.46 -43.31 -12.80
N VAL A 562 3.33 -42.40 -11.83
CA VAL A 562 2.91 -41.01 -12.04
C VAL A 562 3.89 -40.06 -11.36
N LEU A 563 4.30 -39.04 -12.11
CA LEU A 563 5.08 -37.91 -11.64
C LEU A 563 4.25 -36.64 -11.67
N ILE A 564 4.52 -35.73 -10.73
CA ILE A 564 3.91 -34.41 -10.65
C ILE A 564 4.88 -33.43 -11.31
N THR A 565 4.43 -32.78 -12.38
CA THR A 565 5.29 -31.91 -13.20
C THR A 565 5.16 -30.45 -12.78
N SER A 566 4.01 -30.04 -12.25
CA SER A 566 3.82 -28.73 -11.65
C SER A 566 2.69 -28.74 -10.64
N VAL A 567 2.74 -27.79 -9.70
CA VAL A 567 1.70 -27.51 -8.73
C VAL A 567 1.34 -26.04 -8.83
N SER A 568 0.05 -25.73 -8.80
CA SER A 568 -0.45 -24.35 -8.72
C SER A 568 -1.59 -24.30 -7.71
N SER A 569 -1.57 -23.31 -6.83
CA SER A 569 -2.70 -22.99 -5.95
C SER A 569 -3.73 -22.14 -6.70
N SER A 570 -5.00 -22.35 -6.39
CA SER A 570 -6.12 -21.52 -6.86
C SER A 570 -7.18 -21.51 -5.78
N GLY A 571 -7.25 -20.39 -5.05
CA GLY A 571 -8.04 -20.27 -3.83
C GLY A 571 -7.76 -21.45 -2.90
N ASN A 572 -8.80 -22.20 -2.59
CA ASN A 572 -8.77 -23.32 -1.68
C ASN A 572 -8.41 -24.68 -2.32
N SER A 573 -7.65 -24.65 -3.41
CA SER A 573 -7.33 -25.86 -4.17
C SER A 573 -5.89 -25.86 -4.70
N LEU A 574 -5.30 -27.05 -4.73
CA LEU A 574 -4.03 -27.31 -5.39
C LEU A 574 -4.29 -28.13 -6.65
N VAL A 575 -3.94 -27.57 -7.81
CA VAL A 575 -4.02 -28.26 -9.10
C VAL A 575 -2.65 -28.86 -9.42
N LEU A 576 -2.64 -30.17 -9.64
CA LEU A 576 -1.45 -30.97 -9.91
C LEU A 576 -1.42 -31.34 -11.39
N LYS A 577 -0.47 -30.82 -12.16
CA LYS A 577 -0.19 -31.34 -13.51
C LYS A 577 0.68 -32.58 -13.41
N ARG A 578 0.40 -33.59 -14.23
CA ARG A 578 0.95 -34.93 -14.07
C ARG A 578 1.42 -35.53 -15.39
N SER A 579 2.39 -36.43 -15.30
CA SER A 579 2.81 -37.30 -16.39
C SER A 579 3.04 -38.72 -15.89
N ARG A 580 3.05 -39.69 -16.81
CA ARG A 580 3.65 -40.99 -16.58
C ARG A 580 5.17 -40.89 -16.48
N THR A 581 5.82 -41.92 -15.96
CA THR A 581 7.28 -42.02 -15.86
C THR A 581 7.96 -42.04 -17.23
N ASP A 582 7.27 -42.50 -18.27
CA ASP A 582 7.71 -42.43 -19.67
C ASP A 582 7.61 -41.01 -20.29
N GLY A 583 7.05 -40.03 -19.56
CA GLY A 583 6.89 -38.65 -20.01
C GLY A 583 5.51 -38.31 -20.60
N THR A 584 4.62 -39.29 -20.75
CA THR A 584 3.26 -39.06 -21.30
C THR A 584 2.44 -38.18 -20.35
N LYS A 585 1.99 -37.02 -20.80
CA LYS A 585 1.11 -36.13 -20.01
C LYS A 585 -0.24 -36.82 -19.77
N ILE A 586 -0.74 -36.73 -18.54
CA ILE A 586 -2.05 -37.26 -18.16
C ILE A 586 -2.91 -36.14 -17.54
N SER A 587 -4.19 -36.42 -17.31
CA SER A 587 -5.10 -35.45 -16.70
C SER A 587 -4.57 -34.88 -15.38
N SER A 588 -4.88 -33.63 -15.08
CA SER A 588 -4.56 -33.04 -13.78
C SER A 588 -5.30 -33.75 -12.64
N ASP A 589 -4.79 -33.60 -11.42
CA ASP A 589 -5.52 -33.92 -10.19
C ASP A 589 -5.73 -32.66 -9.35
N THR A 590 -6.65 -32.71 -8.39
CA THR A 590 -6.92 -31.58 -7.50
C THR A 590 -6.93 -32.05 -6.04
N ILE A 591 -6.25 -31.31 -5.17
CA ILE A 591 -6.40 -31.42 -3.72
C ILE A 591 -7.22 -30.21 -3.26
N LEU A 592 -8.36 -30.45 -2.63
CA LEU A 592 -9.18 -29.41 -2.00
C LEU A 592 -8.91 -29.41 -0.49
N ASP A 593 -8.83 -28.22 0.11
CA ASP A 593 -8.94 -28.11 1.56
C ASP A 593 -10.42 -27.95 1.95
N THR A 594 -10.96 -28.94 2.65
CA THR A 594 -12.38 -29.00 2.99
C THR A 594 -12.70 -28.25 4.29
N LEU A 595 -11.69 -27.82 5.06
CA LEU A 595 -11.86 -27.17 6.37
C LEU A 595 -12.04 -25.66 6.25
N SER A 596 -11.46 -25.03 5.23
CA SER A 596 -11.68 -23.63 4.86
C SER A 596 -13.02 -23.37 4.14
N SER A 597 -13.93 -24.36 4.13
CA SER A 597 -15.31 -24.19 3.67
C SER A 597 -16.24 -23.59 4.74
N GLU A 598 -15.70 -23.05 5.84
CA GLU A 598 -16.45 -22.07 6.62
C GLU A 598 -16.67 -20.84 5.75
N SER A 599 -17.91 -20.70 5.27
CA SER A 599 -18.41 -19.54 4.52
C SER A 599 -17.75 -18.25 5.02
N ASP A 600 -17.08 -17.51 4.12
CA ASP A 600 -16.52 -16.19 4.42
C ASP A 600 -17.46 -15.42 5.34
N VAL A 601 -17.06 -15.25 6.61
CA VAL A 601 -17.89 -14.57 7.62
C VAL A 601 -18.13 -13.11 7.26
N VAL A 602 -17.25 -12.60 6.40
CA VAL A 602 -17.28 -11.28 5.75
C VAL A 602 -16.97 -11.45 4.26
N SER A 603 -17.79 -10.90 3.37
CA SER A 603 -17.56 -10.97 1.93
C SER A 603 -17.80 -9.65 1.22
N LEU A 604 -17.10 -9.44 0.10
CA LEU A 604 -17.28 -8.26 -0.73
C LEU A 604 -18.47 -8.42 -1.66
N SER A 605 -19.30 -7.39 -1.72
CA SER A 605 -20.43 -7.33 -2.64
C SER A 605 -20.57 -5.92 -3.25
N THR A 606 -21.48 -5.80 -4.21
CA THR A 606 -22.01 -4.51 -4.66
C THR A 606 -23.45 -4.39 -4.18
N ALA A 607 -23.87 -3.16 -3.97
CA ALA A 607 -25.25 -2.83 -3.63
C ALA A 607 -25.64 -1.54 -4.33
N THR A 608 -26.93 -1.22 -4.30
CA THR A 608 -27.45 0.05 -4.79
C THR A 608 -27.76 0.92 -3.58
N ASP A 609 -27.21 2.14 -3.57
CA ASP A 609 -27.50 3.11 -2.52
C ASP A 609 -28.88 3.77 -2.71
N LYS A 610 -29.17 4.78 -1.89
CA LYS A 610 -30.44 5.51 -1.91
C LYS A 610 -30.64 6.34 -3.19
N ASP A 611 -29.55 6.71 -3.86
CA ASP A 611 -29.53 7.57 -5.04
C ASP A 611 -29.42 6.73 -6.33
N SER A 612 -29.68 5.43 -6.22
CA SER A 612 -29.63 4.43 -7.30
C SER A 612 -28.24 4.24 -7.92
N VAL A 613 -27.19 4.58 -7.17
CA VAL A 613 -25.79 4.41 -7.59
C VAL A 613 -25.28 3.05 -7.11
N SER A 614 -24.52 2.36 -7.96
CA SER A 614 -23.80 1.14 -7.58
C SER A 614 -22.65 1.49 -6.63
N VAL A 615 -22.66 0.91 -5.43
CA VAL A 615 -21.69 1.14 -4.38
C VAL A 615 -21.01 -0.14 -3.92
N ARG A 616 -19.80 -0.02 -3.38
CA ARG A 616 -19.10 -1.12 -2.72
C ARG A 616 -19.75 -1.43 -1.38
N ALA A 617 -19.81 -2.71 -1.04
CA ALA A 617 -20.38 -3.16 0.21
C ALA A 617 -19.58 -4.33 0.80
N ILE A 618 -19.58 -4.40 2.13
CA ILE A 618 -19.04 -5.51 2.90
C ILE A 618 -20.22 -6.21 3.57
N SER A 619 -20.47 -7.46 3.23
CA SER A 619 -21.55 -8.28 3.77
C SER A 619 -21.06 -9.07 4.97
N PHE A 620 -21.84 -9.08 6.05
CA PHE A 620 -21.48 -9.72 7.33
C PHE A 620 -22.50 -10.78 7.69
N LYS A 621 -22.06 -12.01 7.94
CA LYS A 621 -22.95 -13.10 8.39
C LYS A 621 -23.60 -12.81 9.74
N LYS A 622 -22.88 -12.12 10.64
CA LYS A 622 -23.35 -11.73 11.97
C LYS A 622 -24.23 -10.48 12.02
N LEU A 623 -24.26 -9.68 10.96
CA LEU A 623 -25.08 -8.47 10.93
C LEU A 623 -26.54 -8.85 10.70
N SER A 624 -27.45 -8.33 11.54
CA SER A 624 -28.89 -8.57 11.40
C SER A 624 -29.44 -7.92 10.13
N SER A 625 -30.39 -8.57 9.47
CA SER A 625 -31.11 -8.01 8.30
C SER A 625 -31.93 -6.79 8.67
N ASP A 626 -32.39 -6.72 9.92
CA ASP A 626 -33.31 -5.66 10.38
C ASP A 626 -32.55 -4.38 10.74
N ARG A 627 -31.21 -4.45 10.83
CA ARG A 627 -30.39 -3.27 11.09
C ARG A 627 -30.27 -2.42 9.82
N SER A 628 -30.56 -1.14 9.96
CA SER A 628 -30.36 -0.15 8.91
C SER A 628 -29.97 1.23 9.47
N GLY A 629 -29.37 2.07 8.63
CA GLY A 629 -29.03 3.47 8.97
C GLY A 629 -27.54 3.74 8.99
N VAL A 630 -27.16 4.95 9.41
CA VAL A 630 -25.75 5.39 9.49
C VAL A 630 -25.15 4.85 10.79
N PRO A 631 -24.01 4.12 10.74
CA PRO A 631 -23.31 3.68 11.94
C PRO A 631 -22.72 4.86 12.72
N ASP A 632 -22.43 4.67 14.01
CA ASP A 632 -21.63 5.62 14.78
C ASP A 632 -20.25 5.79 14.12
N TYR A 633 -19.67 6.99 14.20
CA TYR A 633 -18.39 7.30 13.54
C TYR A 633 -17.43 7.96 14.53
N ARG A 634 -16.22 7.41 14.64
CA ARG A 634 -15.13 8.01 15.42
C ARG A 634 -13.83 8.01 14.63
N VAL A 635 -12.92 8.89 15.02
CA VAL A 635 -11.55 8.95 14.49
C VAL A 635 -10.61 8.50 15.60
N SER A 636 -9.67 7.61 15.28
CA SER A 636 -8.60 7.19 16.18
C SER A 636 -7.66 8.36 16.45
N ALA A 637 -7.11 8.43 17.66
CA ALA A 637 -5.93 9.25 17.86
C ALA A 637 -4.67 8.52 17.35
N LEU A 638 -3.61 9.27 17.12
CA LEU A 638 -2.30 8.80 16.72
C LEU A 638 -1.29 9.15 17.80
N ALA A 639 -0.55 8.15 18.24
CA ALA A 639 0.64 8.28 19.04
C ALA A 639 1.84 8.18 18.10
N LEU A 640 2.26 9.33 17.56
CA LEU A 640 3.43 9.40 16.69
C LEU A 640 4.69 9.33 17.53
N SER A 641 5.67 8.64 17.00
CA SER A 641 6.98 8.47 17.60
C SER A 641 7.88 9.65 17.19
N ASP A 642 8.86 10.03 18.02
CA ASP A 642 9.80 11.09 17.61
C ASP A 642 10.57 10.63 16.35
N SER A 643 10.81 11.55 15.40
CA SER A 643 11.43 11.36 14.07
C SER A 643 12.85 10.73 14.05
N THR A 644 13.29 10.16 15.17
CA THR A 644 14.55 9.43 15.41
C THR A 644 14.41 7.92 15.19
N ILE A 645 13.32 7.47 14.58
CA ILE A 645 12.94 6.05 14.45
C ILE A 645 13.16 5.49 13.03
N SER A 646 13.65 6.32 12.09
CA SER A 646 13.99 5.90 10.73
C SER A 646 15.14 4.88 10.68
N LEU A 647 14.86 3.70 10.11
CA LEU A 647 15.83 2.65 9.81
C LEU A 647 16.31 2.78 8.36
N ASP A 648 17.57 3.14 8.16
CA ASP A 648 18.21 3.12 6.84
C ASP A 648 18.64 1.69 6.51
N LEU A 649 17.85 0.95 5.74
CA LEU A 649 18.21 -0.41 5.28
C LEU A 649 19.12 -0.42 4.05
N TYR A 650 19.46 0.75 3.50
CA TYR A 650 20.17 0.93 2.23
C TYR A 650 21.65 1.34 2.38
N LYS A 651 22.28 1.09 3.54
CA LYS A 651 23.72 1.36 3.75
C LYS A 651 24.62 0.14 3.50
#